data_AF-A0A6A5YSB7-F1
#
_entry.id   AF-A0A6A5YSB7-F1
#
_cell.length_a   1.000
_cell.length_b   1.000
_cell.length_c   1.000
_cell.angle_alpha   90.00
_cell.angle_beta   90.00
_cell.angle_gamma   90.00
#
_symmetry.space_group_name_H-M   'P 1'
#
loop_
_entity.id
_entity.type
_entity.pdbx_description
1 polymer ?
#
loop_
_entity_poly.entity_id
_entity_poly.type
_entity_poly.pdbx_seq_one_letter_code
_entity_poly.pdbx_strand_id
1 'polypeptide(L)'
;MALNWEKYEKLKGDYRIPKFALAENTRQLKKRPNDPWLSLWKGEIQLQLNNPPNAVVKDILLPICKRQPPMNDLALLTTHYSLLIDATRRSKLHVSYIASVGNECIQAWQNAAKTCRTPKDRFEVWNALFVAALREDCWEDVRYAIQQASQEKPKNEKTVKFALILANQLAADKAEADLDPAQPPSITAKLQRTVAYSWLKKAWGNVSHAPKDPLRIEDMRDLRFMFKIFEKQGRIEELDQLLSKDVPESISGMVLPNLLEFRLEILDYLAEKGEWSKVWDRAITDTAIASKENGVNEEGTIFELQLASTVKWWSFVLEALSKNFTDDDARSSARQQLQNFLESLLQSYPGRRELHVAQLLLTKATTTDGSAVLDLCKAYWQKNSRRSACFDDLRRFVESLSTDQRKDFYSYITKTTERDRSPHVKAEPEKSKGDWLQAEANVLKFAYILTLSSSDGEEPAVTETFVTNALRLLAIASMNKDEVHFEIGTLAVIGLLHLHHRKVIRPQPSDSQVQHVHESHRLLLQAGLLLMYLTTGEAGKLNRPLLLLSTRTHLFLGLGRIAFDDYRFARVKEMLKDTVSYILLTDISQAHPFDAAGHNAFSAADELRDIINSMRKMERKTGEFLYSDLQDFFYDQALGLLDIQGKLRTSITKHSAFLELRRLHRIKGEQFDAKYDLTLQEFGELVDSRDKVVLPHYGPSLEPLLKPDGWPEASNVYDRHLTNERPLRLLYKDPFSAHIDARIKAHGKAQAQKHGDISLNPVERLLRKQWELIGAITEVICAGPLTKIDTDLITSFKDLLKDVDRETNEIQHLIGTLDDSQQDLLPYERGLQYFYGHIEVLQAIIRVVDTTREHLKKPSLPAKEKNKLPKQVLDDLEKLVKTQFSTIQDNGDHRIAALRRDGRKMIRDAGRFGPTGEALKAVLSDEDLQGYCGEYVDAAIEALKGVGKVKLK
;
A
#
# COMPACT_ATOMS: atom_id res chain seq x y z
N MET A 1 3.46 4.65 -51.98
CA MET A 1 3.44 3.59 -50.94
C MET A 1 2.56 4.05 -49.79
N ALA A 2 1.57 3.24 -49.41
CA ALA A 2 0.75 3.49 -48.22
C ALA A 2 1.62 3.47 -46.95
N LEU A 3 1.19 4.18 -45.90
CA LEU A 3 1.77 4.04 -44.57
C LEU A 3 1.49 2.64 -44.01
N ASN A 4 2.44 2.12 -43.23
CA ASN A 4 2.35 0.89 -42.46
C ASN A 4 2.79 1.19 -41.02
N TRP A 5 2.61 0.22 -40.11
CA TRP A 5 2.92 0.35 -38.69
C TRP A 5 4.32 0.95 -38.41
N GLU A 6 5.38 0.42 -39.02
CA GLU A 6 6.75 0.90 -38.78
C GLU A 6 6.95 2.37 -39.18
N LYS A 7 6.38 2.79 -40.32
CA LYS A 7 6.46 4.18 -40.78
C LYS A 7 5.60 5.10 -39.92
N TYR A 8 4.46 4.61 -39.42
CA TYR A 8 3.61 5.34 -38.49
C TYR A 8 4.33 5.59 -37.16
N GLU A 9 4.92 4.56 -36.55
CA GLU A 9 5.69 4.68 -35.31
C GLU A 9 6.93 5.57 -35.49
N LYS A 10 7.63 5.47 -36.63
CA LYS A 10 8.73 6.38 -36.94
C LYS A 10 8.26 7.83 -37.02
N LEU A 11 7.15 8.13 -37.71
CA LEU A 11 6.60 9.49 -37.77
C LEU A 11 6.23 10.04 -36.40
N LYS A 12 5.65 9.21 -35.52
CA LYS A 12 5.38 9.60 -34.13
C LYS A 12 6.66 9.88 -33.35
N GLY A 13 7.69 9.06 -33.55
CA GLY A 13 9.00 9.23 -32.94
C GLY A 13 9.71 10.53 -33.38
N ASP A 14 9.61 10.85 -34.67
CA ASP A 14 10.24 12.02 -35.29
C ASP A 14 9.52 13.34 -34.90
N TYR A 15 8.20 13.30 -34.69
CA TYR A 15 7.37 14.47 -34.37
C TYR A 15 6.67 14.35 -33.01
N ARG A 16 7.43 14.43 -31.92
CA ARG A 16 6.90 14.29 -30.54
C ARG A 16 6.07 15.47 -30.04
N ILE A 17 6.26 16.66 -30.62
CA ILE A 17 5.56 17.88 -30.20
C ILE A 17 4.23 17.98 -30.96
N PRO A 18 3.06 17.97 -30.29
CA PRO A 18 1.75 17.86 -30.96
C PRO A 18 1.50 18.94 -32.02
N LYS A 19 1.97 20.18 -31.78
CA LYS A 19 1.83 21.27 -32.76
C LYS A 19 2.60 21.02 -34.06
N PHE A 20 3.83 20.52 -33.98
CA PHE A 20 4.64 20.19 -35.16
C PHE A 20 4.13 18.92 -35.84
N ALA A 21 3.69 17.94 -35.06
CA ALA A 21 3.03 16.75 -35.56
C ALA A 21 1.77 17.10 -36.37
N LEU A 22 0.95 18.03 -35.90
CA LEU A 22 -0.26 18.47 -36.61
C LEU A 22 0.07 19.11 -37.96
N ALA A 23 1.10 19.96 -38.02
CA ALA A 23 1.53 20.61 -39.25
C ALA A 23 1.99 19.59 -40.29
N GLU A 24 2.83 18.63 -39.88
CA GLU A 24 3.31 17.57 -40.77
C GLU A 24 2.18 16.62 -41.18
N ASN A 25 1.33 16.19 -40.24
CA ASN A 25 0.16 15.37 -40.51
C ASN A 25 -0.75 16.03 -41.55
N THR A 26 -1.04 17.33 -41.39
CA THR A 26 -1.84 18.10 -42.34
C THR A 26 -1.18 18.14 -43.73
N ARG A 27 0.14 18.30 -43.80
CA ARG A 27 0.89 18.28 -45.07
C ARG A 27 0.80 16.93 -45.77
N GLN A 28 0.87 15.83 -45.02
CA GLN A 28 0.77 14.47 -45.55
C GLN A 28 -0.66 14.12 -45.97
N LEU A 29 -1.67 14.51 -45.17
CA LEU A 29 -3.08 14.32 -45.51
C LEU A 29 -3.50 15.09 -46.77
N LYS A 30 -2.92 16.28 -47.02
CA LYS A 30 -3.12 16.99 -48.30
C LYS A 30 -2.67 16.16 -49.51
N LYS A 31 -1.59 15.39 -49.36
CA LYS A 31 -1.06 14.50 -50.42
C LYS A 31 -1.79 13.17 -50.47
N ARG A 32 -2.34 12.70 -49.35
CA ARG A 32 -2.95 11.38 -49.17
C ARG A 32 -4.19 11.49 -48.26
N PRO A 33 -5.31 12.04 -48.76
CA PRO A 33 -6.47 12.36 -47.93
C PRO A 33 -7.17 11.12 -47.35
N ASN A 34 -7.04 9.97 -48.01
CA ASN A 34 -7.72 8.74 -47.64
C ASN A 34 -6.81 7.73 -46.90
N ASP A 35 -5.64 8.14 -46.42
CA ASP A 35 -4.74 7.26 -45.67
C ASP A 35 -5.21 7.10 -44.21
N PRO A 36 -5.56 5.88 -43.75
CA PRO A 36 -6.18 5.67 -42.46
C PRO A 36 -5.20 5.87 -41.30
N TRP A 37 -3.91 5.61 -41.51
CA TRP A 37 -2.87 5.81 -40.49
C TRP A 37 -2.67 7.31 -40.22
N LEU A 38 -2.75 8.14 -41.26
CA LEU A 38 -2.69 9.60 -41.10
C LEU A 38 -3.94 10.17 -40.41
N SER A 39 -5.13 9.66 -40.74
CA SER A 39 -6.37 10.06 -40.05
C SER A 39 -6.37 9.63 -38.58
N LEU A 40 -5.86 8.44 -38.29
CA LEU A 40 -5.68 7.95 -36.92
C LEU A 40 -4.69 8.85 -36.15
N TRP A 41 -3.53 9.14 -36.75
CA TRP A 41 -2.54 10.05 -36.16
C TRP A 41 -3.12 11.44 -35.90
N LYS A 42 -3.95 11.95 -36.81
CA LYS A 42 -4.66 13.23 -36.63
C LYS A 42 -5.53 13.19 -35.38
N GLY A 43 -6.30 12.12 -35.18
CA GLY A 43 -7.10 11.93 -33.97
C GLY A 43 -6.26 11.96 -32.69
N GLU A 44 -5.14 11.22 -32.68
CA GLU A 44 -4.21 11.19 -31.54
C GLU A 44 -3.64 12.59 -31.22
N ILE A 45 -3.17 13.31 -32.24
CA ILE A 45 -2.63 14.68 -32.08
C ILE A 45 -3.71 15.62 -31.54
N GLN A 46 -4.96 15.51 -32.03
CA GLN A 46 -6.06 16.38 -31.57
C GLN A 46 -6.40 16.15 -30.10
N LEU A 47 -6.36 14.91 -29.62
CA LEU A 47 -6.51 14.58 -28.19
C LEU A 47 -5.33 15.09 -27.36
N GLN A 48 -4.09 15.00 -27.87
CA GLN A 48 -2.91 15.57 -27.20
C GLN A 48 -2.97 17.10 -27.09
N LEU A 49 -3.66 17.76 -28.03
CA LEU A 49 -3.91 19.20 -28.03
C LEU A 49 -5.11 19.61 -27.16
N ASN A 50 -5.70 18.69 -26.37
CA ASN A 50 -6.86 18.92 -25.50
C ASN A 50 -8.13 19.42 -26.25
N ASN A 51 -8.30 19.04 -27.51
CA ASN A 51 -9.57 19.29 -28.20
C ASN A 51 -10.70 18.42 -27.61
N PRO A 52 -11.98 18.84 -27.69
CA PRO A 52 -13.10 18.12 -27.12
C PRO A 52 -13.11 16.64 -27.59
N PRO A 53 -12.95 15.66 -26.69
CA PRO A 53 -12.80 14.26 -27.10
C PRO A 53 -13.99 13.73 -27.88
N ASN A 54 -15.22 14.14 -27.52
CA ASN A 54 -16.43 13.78 -28.25
C ASN A 54 -16.41 14.25 -29.72
N ALA A 55 -15.85 15.43 -30.00
CA ALA A 55 -15.70 15.91 -31.36
C ALA A 55 -14.65 15.09 -32.13
N VAL A 56 -13.51 14.76 -31.50
CA VAL A 56 -12.49 13.90 -32.12
C VAL A 56 -13.05 12.52 -32.46
N VAL A 57 -13.82 11.91 -31.56
CA VAL A 57 -14.49 10.62 -31.79
C VAL A 57 -15.43 10.73 -32.99
N LYS A 58 -16.33 11.72 -32.99
CA LYS A 58 -17.37 11.88 -34.01
C LYS A 58 -16.80 12.25 -35.38
N ASP A 59 -15.89 13.21 -35.42
CA ASP A 59 -15.47 13.88 -36.66
C ASP A 59 -14.24 13.24 -37.31
N ILE A 60 -13.48 12.44 -36.56
CA ILE A 60 -12.22 11.83 -37.04
C ILE A 60 -12.23 10.32 -36.89
N LEU A 61 -12.48 9.79 -35.69
CA LEU A 61 -12.28 8.37 -35.42
C LEU A 61 -13.40 7.48 -35.97
N LEU A 62 -14.67 7.75 -35.68
CA LEU A 62 -15.80 6.96 -36.21
C LEU A 62 -15.86 6.89 -37.75
N PRO A 63 -15.51 7.94 -38.52
CA PRO A 63 -15.40 7.85 -39.97
C PRO A 63 -14.40 6.78 -40.46
N ILE A 64 -13.33 6.50 -39.72
CA ILE A 64 -12.34 5.47 -40.08
C ILE A 64 -13.00 4.08 -40.09
N CYS A 65 -13.90 3.79 -39.15
CA CYS A 65 -14.65 2.53 -39.09
C CYS A 65 -15.51 2.27 -40.35
N LYS A 66 -15.98 3.34 -41.00
CA LYS A 66 -16.94 3.29 -42.12
C LYS A 66 -16.26 3.35 -43.50
N ARG A 67 -14.92 3.30 -43.55
CA ARG A 67 -14.14 3.45 -44.78
C ARG A 67 -14.38 2.31 -45.79
N GLN A 68 -14.25 2.66 -47.07
CA GLN A 68 -14.11 1.72 -48.18
C GLN A 68 -12.75 1.93 -48.90
N PRO A 69 -11.94 0.87 -49.13
CA PRO A 69 -12.13 -0.51 -48.67
C PRO A 69 -12.02 -0.64 -47.13
N PRO A 70 -12.59 -1.70 -46.53
CA PRO A 70 -12.49 -1.96 -45.09
C PRO A 70 -11.04 -2.04 -44.60
N MET A 71 -10.83 -1.75 -43.32
CA MET A 71 -9.55 -2.00 -42.67
C MET A 71 -9.30 -3.51 -42.59
N ASN A 72 -8.14 -3.94 -43.06
CA ASN A 72 -7.68 -5.33 -43.00
C ASN A 72 -6.31 -5.48 -42.29
N ASP A 73 -5.67 -4.37 -41.93
CA ASP A 73 -4.44 -4.35 -41.14
C ASP A 73 -4.80 -4.46 -39.64
N LEU A 74 -4.36 -5.54 -39.00
CA LEU A 74 -4.62 -5.82 -37.59
C LEU A 74 -3.98 -4.78 -36.66
N ALA A 75 -2.81 -4.24 -37.00
CA ALA A 75 -2.14 -3.22 -36.20
C ALA A 75 -2.95 -1.92 -36.25
N LEU A 76 -3.50 -1.57 -37.42
CA LEU A 76 -4.37 -0.41 -37.58
C LEU A 76 -5.66 -0.56 -36.77
N LEU A 77 -6.32 -1.72 -36.86
CA LEU A 77 -7.54 -2.02 -36.12
C LEU A 77 -7.32 -1.93 -34.60
N THR A 78 -6.25 -2.54 -34.10
CA THR A 78 -5.89 -2.54 -32.68
C THR A 78 -5.59 -1.12 -32.17
N THR A 79 -4.76 -0.37 -32.90
CA THR A 79 -4.40 1.01 -32.51
C THR A 79 -5.62 1.93 -32.56
N HIS A 80 -6.50 1.73 -33.54
CA HIS A 80 -7.76 2.47 -33.65
C HIS A 80 -8.72 2.19 -32.49
N TYR A 81 -8.84 0.92 -32.11
CA TYR A 81 -9.64 0.49 -30.96
C TYR A 81 -9.18 1.18 -29.66
N SER A 82 -7.89 1.07 -29.32
CA SER A 82 -7.33 1.72 -28.11
C SER A 82 -7.51 3.24 -28.11
N LEU A 83 -7.35 3.90 -29.26
CA LEU A 83 -7.51 5.35 -29.35
C LEU A 83 -8.97 5.80 -29.16
N LEU A 84 -9.94 5.04 -29.68
CA LEU A 84 -11.37 5.30 -29.46
C LEU A 84 -11.74 5.15 -27.98
N ILE A 85 -11.21 4.12 -27.31
CA ILE A 85 -11.43 3.92 -25.89
C ILE A 85 -10.80 5.07 -25.08
N ASP A 86 -9.54 5.45 -25.34
CA ASP A 86 -8.89 6.58 -24.65
C ASP A 86 -9.69 7.88 -24.82
N ALA A 87 -10.13 8.18 -26.04
CA ALA A 87 -10.98 9.34 -26.31
C ALA A 87 -12.30 9.30 -25.53
N THR A 88 -12.91 8.11 -25.40
CA THR A 88 -14.13 7.90 -24.63
C THR A 88 -13.91 8.05 -23.11
N ARG A 89 -12.78 7.57 -22.58
CA ARG A 89 -12.41 7.79 -21.16
C ARG A 89 -12.24 9.27 -20.86
N ARG A 90 -11.64 10.02 -21.78
CA ARG A 90 -11.46 11.48 -21.65
C ARG A 90 -12.79 12.25 -21.69
N SER A 91 -13.82 11.74 -22.37
CA SER A 91 -15.15 12.36 -22.37
C SER A 91 -16.03 11.94 -21.20
N LYS A 92 -15.85 10.73 -20.66
CA LYS A 92 -16.61 10.17 -19.54
C LYS A 92 -15.76 10.10 -18.27
N LEU A 93 -15.43 11.25 -17.71
CA LEU A 93 -14.47 11.39 -16.59
C LEU A 93 -14.89 10.68 -15.30
N HIS A 94 -16.19 10.45 -15.09
CA HIS A 94 -16.74 9.80 -13.90
C HIS A 94 -16.82 8.28 -14.00
N VAL A 95 -16.62 7.72 -15.20
CA VAL A 95 -16.78 6.27 -15.41
C VAL A 95 -15.43 5.61 -15.25
N SER A 96 -15.36 4.64 -14.33
CA SER A 96 -14.14 3.88 -14.05
C SER A 96 -13.83 2.85 -15.14
N TYR A 97 -14.84 2.44 -15.90
CA TYR A 97 -14.76 1.36 -16.89
C TYR A 97 -15.50 1.71 -18.18
N ILE A 98 -15.24 0.94 -19.23
CA ILE A 98 -15.97 1.04 -20.50
C ILE A 98 -16.33 -0.37 -20.89
N ALA A 99 -17.63 -0.71 -20.94
CA ALA A 99 -18.05 -2.06 -21.29
C ALA A 99 -17.68 -2.47 -22.73
N SER A 100 -17.76 -1.52 -23.68
CA SER A 100 -17.52 -1.75 -25.12
C SER A 100 -17.02 -0.48 -25.82
N VAL A 101 -16.26 -0.66 -26.90
CA VAL A 101 -15.84 0.40 -27.84
C VAL A 101 -17.01 0.97 -28.67
N GLY A 102 -18.13 0.24 -28.73
CA GLY A 102 -19.31 0.61 -29.50
C GLY A 102 -19.45 -0.10 -30.86
N ASN A 103 -20.69 -0.14 -31.35
CA ASN A 103 -21.11 -0.95 -32.50
C ASN A 103 -20.36 -0.61 -33.79
N GLU A 104 -20.07 0.66 -34.06
CA GLU A 104 -19.40 1.08 -35.29
C GLU A 104 -17.98 0.52 -35.40
N CYS A 105 -17.23 0.49 -34.29
CA CYS A 105 -15.88 -0.06 -34.30
C CYS A 105 -15.93 -1.59 -34.40
N ILE A 106 -16.85 -2.26 -33.67
CA ILE A 106 -17.07 -3.70 -33.81
C ILE A 106 -17.44 -4.09 -35.25
N GLN A 107 -18.25 -3.28 -35.93
CA GLN A 107 -18.58 -3.49 -37.35
C GLN A 107 -17.34 -3.45 -38.26
N ALA A 108 -16.34 -2.61 -37.94
CA ALA A 108 -15.09 -2.58 -38.69
C ALA A 108 -14.30 -3.89 -38.56
N TRP A 109 -14.26 -4.49 -37.36
CA TRP A 109 -13.67 -5.81 -37.13
C TRP A 109 -14.43 -6.93 -37.86
N GLN A 110 -15.76 -6.90 -37.84
CA GLN A 110 -16.58 -7.83 -38.63
C GLN A 110 -16.30 -7.71 -40.13
N ASN A 111 -16.18 -6.48 -40.64
CA ASN A 111 -15.88 -6.26 -42.05
C ASN A 111 -14.48 -6.78 -42.39
N ALA A 112 -13.49 -6.59 -41.52
CA ALA A 112 -12.16 -7.18 -41.67
C ALA A 112 -12.23 -8.71 -41.75
N ALA A 113 -12.91 -9.36 -40.80
CA ALA A 113 -13.08 -10.81 -40.79
C ALA A 113 -13.79 -11.34 -42.05
N LYS A 114 -14.77 -10.60 -42.59
CA LYS A 114 -15.45 -10.95 -43.86
C LYS A 114 -14.52 -10.90 -45.08
N THR A 115 -13.43 -10.13 -45.03
CA THR A 115 -12.44 -10.12 -46.12
C THR A 115 -11.49 -11.32 -46.09
N CYS A 116 -11.39 -12.01 -44.94
CA CYS A 116 -10.55 -13.20 -44.78
C CYS A 116 -11.19 -14.43 -45.45
N ARG A 117 -10.36 -15.22 -46.14
CA ARG A 117 -10.83 -16.39 -46.90
C ARG A 117 -10.87 -17.66 -46.07
N THR A 118 -9.96 -17.82 -45.11
CA THR A 118 -9.86 -19.05 -44.31
C THR A 118 -10.39 -18.85 -42.89
N PRO A 119 -10.91 -19.92 -42.25
CA PRO A 119 -11.28 -19.89 -40.82
C PRO A 119 -10.12 -19.49 -39.92
N LYS A 120 -8.90 -19.91 -40.27
CA LYS A 120 -7.68 -19.56 -39.53
C LYS A 120 -7.43 -18.05 -39.54
N ASP A 121 -7.50 -17.42 -40.71
CA ASP A 121 -7.30 -15.96 -40.82
C ASP A 121 -8.40 -15.20 -40.07
N ARG A 122 -9.65 -15.69 -40.10
CA ARG A 122 -10.75 -15.11 -39.31
C ARG A 122 -10.51 -15.26 -37.81
N PHE A 123 -10.05 -16.42 -37.37
CA PHE A 123 -9.66 -16.64 -35.98
C PHE A 123 -8.57 -15.66 -35.54
N GLU A 124 -7.57 -15.38 -36.38
CA GLU A 124 -6.53 -14.39 -36.09
C GLU A 124 -7.09 -12.97 -35.90
N VAL A 125 -8.09 -12.56 -36.71
CA VAL A 125 -8.80 -11.28 -36.52
C VAL A 125 -9.53 -11.23 -35.18
N TRP A 126 -10.25 -12.30 -34.82
CA TRP A 126 -10.99 -12.36 -33.56
C TRP A 126 -10.07 -12.44 -32.34
N ASN A 127 -8.96 -13.16 -32.46
CA ASN A 127 -7.93 -13.20 -31.43
C ASN A 127 -7.29 -11.82 -31.21
N ALA A 128 -7.04 -11.07 -32.28
CA ALA A 128 -6.54 -9.70 -32.17
C ALA A 128 -7.55 -8.76 -31.49
N LEU A 129 -8.85 -8.88 -31.80
CA LEU A 129 -9.90 -8.14 -31.08
C LEU A 129 -9.98 -8.55 -29.60
N PHE A 130 -9.90 -9.85 -29.31
CA PHE A 130 -9.88 -10.38 -27.93
C PHE A 130 -8.75 -9.71 -27.12
N VAL A 131 -7.52 -9.72 -27.63
CA VAL A 131 -6.37 -9.10 -26.96
C VAL A 131 -6.54 -7.58 -26.83
N ALA A 132 -7.01 -6.90 -27.88
CA ALA A 132 -7.23 -5.45 -27.85
C ALA A 132 -8.28 -5.05 -26.81
N ALA A 133 -9.43 -5.73 -26.79
CA ALA A 133 -10.51 -5.48 -25.85
C ALA A 133 -10.11 -5.81 -24.41
N LEU A 134 -9.38 -6.92 -24.20
CA LEU A 134 -8.91 -7.33 -22.89
C LEU A 134 -7.91 -6.34 -22.29
N ARG A 135 -7.02 -5.77 -23.10
CA ARG A 135 -6.09 -4.70 -22.69
C ARG A 135 -6.80 -3.45 -22.21
N GLU A 136 -7.94 -3.14 -22.81
CA GLU A 136 -8.73 -1.96 -22.50
C GLU A 136 -9.83 -2.23 -21.45
N ASP A 137 -9.87 -3.43 -20.87
CA ASP A 137 -10.86 -3.87 -19.87
C ASP A 137 -12.33 -3.83 -20.39
N CYS A 138 -12.51 -4.00 -21.70
CA CYS A 138 -13.80 -3.93 -22.42
C CYS A 138 -14.43 -5.32 -22.56
N TRP A 139 -15.01 -5.84 -21.48
CA TRP A 139 -15.43 -7.24 -21.39
C TRP A 139 -16.59 -7.65 -22.31
N GLU A 140 -17.44 -6.72 -22.75
CA GLU A 140 -18.47 -7.05 -23.74
C GLU A 140 -17.86 -7.36 -25.10
N ASP A 141 -16.81 -6.63 -25.49
CA ASP A 141 -16.08 -6.87 -26.73
C ASP A 141 -15.20 -8.12 -26.64
N VAL A 142 -14.63 -8.40 -25.47
CA VAL A 142 -13.94 -9.67 -25.18
C VAL A 142 -14.90 -10.85 -25.39
N ARG A 143 -16.08 -10.80 -24.76
CA ARG A 143 -17.12 -11.82 -24.89
C ARG A 143 -17.52 -12.02 -26.35
N TYR A 144 -17.76 -10.92 -27.07
CA TYR A 144 -18.10 -10.96 -28.49
C TYR A 144 -17.01 -11.62 -29.33
N ALA A 145 -15.74 -11.23 -29.14
CA ALA A 145 -14.60 -11.79 -29.86
C ALA A 145 -14.46 -13.30 -29.66
N ILE A 146 -14.58 -13.77 -28.41
CA ILE A 146 -14.51 -15.21 -28.08
C ILE A 146 -15.68 -15.96 -28.73
N GLN A 147 -16.89 -15.40 -28.70
CA GLN A 147 -18.07 -16.03 -29.32
C GLN A 147 -17.89 -16.20 -30.83
N GLN A 148 -17.29 -15.24 -31.53
CA GLN A 148 -16.98 -15.38 -32.95
C GLN A 148 -15.83 -16.38 -33.16
N ALA A 149 -14.76 -16.29 -32.38
CA ALA A 149 -13.61 -17.19 -32.46
C ALA A 149 -13.99 -18.66 -32.23
N SER A 150 -14.96 -18.96 -31.36
CA SER A 150 -15.44 -20.32 -31.12
C SER A 150 -16.08 -20.98 -32.35
N GLN A 151 -16.58 -20.18 -33.31
CA GLN A 151 -17.19 -20.69 -34.54
C GLN A 151 -16.14 -21.11 -35.57
N GLU A 152 -14.89 -20.71 -35.40
CA GLU A 152 -13.79 -20.93 -36.34
C GLU A 152 -12.93 -22.18 -36.01
N LYS A 153 -13.44 -23.08 -35.15
CA LYS A 153 -12.79 -24.34 -34.74
C LYS A 153 -11.39 -24.13 -34.13
N PRO A 154 -11.29 -23.52 -32.94
CA PRO A 154 -10.02 -23.29 -32.25
C PRO A 154 -9.29 -24.61 -31.93
N LYS A 155 -7.95 -24.57 -31.81
CA LYS A 155 -7.14 -25.75 -31.46
C LYS A 155 -7.46 -26.26 -30.05
N ASN A 156 -7.62 -25.35 -29.09
CA ASN A 156 -7.92 -25.61 -27.70
C ASN A 156 -9.35 -25.16 -27.39
N GLU A 157 -10.32 -25.98 -27.82
CA GLU A 157 -11.75 -25.68 -27.62
C GLU A 157 -12.12 -25.51 -26.14
N LYS A 158 -11.45 -26.19 -25.22
CA LYS A 158 -11.70 -26.08 -23.78
C LYS A 158 -11.37 -24.68 -23.28
N THR A 159 -10.16 -24.19 -23.52
CA THR A 159 -9.76 -22.84 -23.10
C THR A 159 -10.72 -21.79 -23.65
N VAL A 160 -11.11 -21.87 -24.92
CA VAL A 160 -12.05 -20.92 -25.52
C VAL A 160 -13.43 -20.96 -24.84
N LYS A 161 -13.95 -22.16 -24.54
CA LYS A 161 -15.26 -22.30 -23.85
C LYS A 161 -15.22 -21.76 -22.42
N PHE A 162 -14.18 -22.06 -21.64
CA PHE A 162 -14.03 -21.55 -20.28
C PHE A 162 -13.73 -20.04 -20.25
N ALA A 163 -12.95 -19.53 -21.20
CA ALA A 163 -12.76 -18.09 -21.37
C ALA A 163 -14.08 -17.37 -21.69
N LEU A 164 -14.98 -17.99 -22.46
CA LEU A 164 -16.30 -17.43 -22.75
C LEU A 164 -17.19 -17.40 -21.50
N ILE A 165 -17.09 -18.39 -20.60
CA ILE A 165 -17.79 -18.37 -19.30
C ILE A 165 -17.32 -17.15 -18.50
N LEU A 166 -16.00 -16.97 -18.37
CA LEU A 166 -15.42 -15.83 -17.67
C LEU A 166 -15.87 -14.50 -18.30
N ALA A 167 -15.81 -14.39 -19.62
CA ALA A 167 -16.16 -13.17 -20.33
C ALA A 167 -17.65 -12.81 -20.18
N ASN A 168 -18.55 -13.80 -20.14
CA ASN A 168 -19.96 -13.55 -19.81
C ASN A 168 -20.12 -13.00 -18.39
N GLN A 169 -19.43 -13.60 -17.40
CA GLN A 169 -19.48 -13.11 -16.02
C GLN A 169 -18.96 -11.67 -15.92
N LEU A 170 -17.79 -11.38 -16.49
CA LEU A 170 -17.16 -10.07 -16.37
C LEU A 170 -17.84 -8.99 -17.21
N ALA A 171 -18.41 -9.33 -18.37
CA ALA A 171 -19.23 -8.40 -19.14
C ALA A 171 -20.46 -7.95 -18.33
N ALA A 172 -21.10 -8.89 -17.63
CA ALA A 172 -22.22 -8.57 -16.74
C ALA A 172 -21.78 -7.70 -15.56
N ASP A 173 -20.67 -8.04 -14.90
CA ASP A 173 -20.13 -7.27 -13.77
C ASP A 173 -19.80 -5.82 -14.19
N LYS A 174 -19.22 -5.61 -15.38
CA LYS A 174 -18.94 -4.27 -15.91
C LYS A 174 -20.20 -3.50 -16.30
N ALA A 175 -21.16 -4.16 -16.95
CA ALA A 175 -22.41 -3.52 -17.33
C ALA A 175 -23.22 -3.04 -16.12
N GLU A 176 -23.10 -3.74 -14.97
CA GLU A 176 -23.70 -3.31 -13.70
C GLU A 176 -22.92 -2.17 -13.04
N ALA A 177 -21.59 -2.21 -13.08
CA ALA A 177 -20.76 -1.13 -12.54
C ALA A 177 -20.94 0.21 -13.29
N ASP A 178 -21.36 0.17 -14.56
CA ASP A 178 -21.69 1.35 -15.36
C ASP A 178 -23.06 1.97 -15.01
N LEU A 179 -23.91 1.27 -14.25
CA LEU A 179 -25.22 1.76 -13.80
C LEU A 179 -25.09 2.51 -12.46
N ASP A 180 -26.01 3.45 -12.24
CA ASP A 180 -26.21 4.01 -10.89
C ASP A 180 -26.58 2.86 -9.93
N PRO A 181 -25.97 2.74 -8.73
CA PRO A 181 -26.28 1.68 -7.76
C PRO A 181 -27.77 1.53 -7.42
N ALA A 182 -28.57 2.58 -7.60
CA ALA A 182 -30.02 2.54 -7.39
C ALA A 182 -30.81 1.87 -8.53
N GLN A 183 -30.18 1.56 -9.66
CA GLN A 183 -30.84 0.98 -10.83
C GLN A 183 -30.70 -0.55 -10.86
N PRO A 184 -31.77 -1.29 -11.22
CA PRO A 184 -31.69 -2.74 -11.33
C PRO A 184 -30.77 -3.15 -12.50
N PRO A 185 -30.08 -4.29 -12.37
CA PRO A 185 -29.19 -4.77 -13.43
C PRO A 185 -29.95 -5.04 -14.72
N SER A 186 -29.33 -4.70 -15.85
CA SER A 186 -29.92 -4.85 -17.18
C SER A 186 -30.31 -6.31 -17.45
N ILE A 187 -31.35 -6.51 -18.27
CA ILE A 187 -31.79 -7.86 -18.69
C ILE A 187 -30.61 -8.63 -19.33
N THR A 188 -29.77 -7.93 -20.09
CA THR A 188 -28.56 -8.47 -20.72
C THR A 188 -27.56 -8.98 -19.68
N ALA A 189 -27.25 -8.20 -18.64
CA ALA A 189 -26.32 -8.61 -17.59
C ALA A 189 -26.82 -9.84 -16.82
N LYS A 190 -28.13 -9.89 -16.50
CA LYS A 190 -28.77 -11.07 -15.87
C LYS A 190 -28.66 -12.32 -16.74
N LEU A 191 -28.92 -12.18 -18.05
CA LEU A 191 -28.80 -13.28 -18.99
C LEU A 191 -27.36 -13.79 -19.08
N GLN A 192 -26.38 -12.90 -19.19
CA GLN A 192 -24.96 -13.25 -19.25
C GLN A 192 -24.49 -14.02 -18.01
N ARG A 193 -24.87 -13.58 -16.79
CA ARG A 193 -24.60 -14.34 -15.55
C ARG A 193 -25.21 -15.74 -15.59
N THR A 194 -26.47 -15.82 -16.00
CA THR A 194 -27.19 -17.10 -16.12
C THR A 194 -26.50 -18.04 -17.10
N VAL A 195 -26.02 -17.53 -18.24
CA VAL A 195 -25.26 -18.30 -19.22
C VAL A 195 -23.97 -18.84 -18.59
N ALA A 196 -23.15 -17.98 -17.98
CA ALA A 196 -21.89 -18.37 -17.35
C ALA A 196 -22.08 -19.51 -16.32
N TYR A 197 -23.07 -19.36 -15.44
CA TYR A 197 -23.40 -20.36 -14.44
C TYR A 197 -23.92 -21.67 -15.06
N SER A 198 -24.87 -21.57 -16.00
CA SER A 198 -25.46 -22.77 -16.64
C SER A 198 -24.42 -23.61 -17.37
N TRP A 199 -23.40 -22.97 -17.94
CA TRP A 199 -22.32 -23.65 -18.65
C TRP A 199 -21.36 -24.35 -17.70
N LEU A 200 -21.08 -23.79 -16.52
CA LEU A 200 -20.29 -24.48 -15.49
C LEU A 200 -21.05 -25.68 -14.91
N LYS A 201 -22.35 -25.54 -14.65
CA LYS A 201 -23.19 -26.66 -14.23
C LYS A 201 -23.22 -27.77 -15.29
N LYS A 202 -23.29 -27.40 -16.56
CA LYS A 202 -23.15 -28.34 -17.67
C LYS A 202 -21.75 -28.97 -17.70
N ALA A 203 -20.69 -28.20 -17.44
CA ALA A 203 -19.32 -28.71 -17.39
C ALA A 203 -19.15 -29.78 -16.30
N TRP A 204 -19.79 -29.58 -15.14
CA TRP A 204 -19.85 -30.59 -14.08
C TRP A 204 -20.57 -31.87 -14.54
N GLY A 205 -21.77 -31.75 -15.12
CA GLY A 205 -22.52 -32.91 -15.61
C GLY A 205 -21.82 -33.67 -16.75
N ASN A 206 -21.08 -32.96 -17.60
CA ASN A 206 -20.33 -33.54 -18.71
C ASN A 206 -19.18 -34.45 -18.25
N VAL A 207 -18.71 -34.33 -17.01
CA VAL A 207 -17.71 -35.24 -16.41
C VAL A 207 -18.18 -36.70 -16.51
N SER A 208 -19.47 -36.94 -16.26
CA SER A 208 -20.08 -38.26 -16.31
C SER A 208 -20.76 -38.55 -17.65
N HIS A 209 -21.50 -37.58 -18.22
CA HIS A 209 -22.39 -37.83 -19.36
C HIS A 209 -21.74 -37.63 -20.74
N ALA A 210 -20.69 -36.83 -20.83
CA ALA A 210 -20.05 -36.49 -22.09
C ALA A 210 -18.53 -36.30 -21.91
N PRO A 211 -17.79 -37.38 -21.57
CA PRO A 211 -16.38 -37.27 -21.19
C PRO A 211 -15.49 -36.78 -22.34
N LYS A 212 -15.96 -36.69 -23.58
CA LYS A 212 -15.19 -36.12 -24.69
C LYS A 212 -15.53 -34.64 -24.99
N ASP A 213 -16.52 -34.05 -24.30
CA ASP A 213 -16.86 -32.63 -24.49
C ASP A 213 -15.74 -31.76 -23.90
N PRO A 214 -15.19 -30.80 -24.67
CA PRO A 214 -14.24 -29.83 -24.13
C PRO A 214 -14.77 -28.98 -22.97
N LEU A 215 -16.10 -28.85 -22.85
CA LEU A 215 -16.76 -28.25 -21.69
C LEU A 215 -16.97 -29.31 -20.61
N ARG A 216 -15.88 -29.79 -20.00
CA ARG A 216 -15.91 -30.69 -18.84
C ARG A 216 -14.91 -30.24 -17.79
N ILE A 217 -15.24 -30.44 -16.52
CA ILE A 217 -14.27 -30.33 -15.43
C ILE A 217 -13.28 -31.49 -15.55
N GLU A 218 -11.98 -31.19 -15.50
CA GLU A 218 -10.91 -32.20 -15.66
C GLU A 218 -9.83 -32.07 -14.60
N ASP A 219 -9.55 -30.85 -14.15
CA ASP A 219 -8.48 -30.58 -13.19
C ASP A 219 -8.89 -29.56 -12.09
N MET A 220 -7.97 -29.30 -11.16
CA MET A 220 -8.19 -28.36 -10.06
C MET A 220 -8.37 -26.91 -10.52
N ARG A 221 -7.88 -26.54 -11.71
CA ARG A 221 -8.05 -25.19 -12.26
C ARG A 221 -9.51 -24.96 -12.62
N ASP A 222 -10.13 -25.94 -13.26
CA ASP A 222 -11.56 -25.92 -13.60
C ASP A 222 -12.43 -25.80 -12.34
N LEU A 223 -12.09 -26.57 -11.30
CA LEU A 223 -12.83 -26.55 -10.02
C LEU A 223 -12.69 -25.22 -9.29
N ARG A 224 -11.48 -24.69 -9.16
CA ARG A 224 -11.26 -23.37 -8.54
C ARG A 224 -11.93 -22.25 -9.34
N PHE A 225 -11.93 -22.36 -10.67
CA PHE A 225 -12.66 -21.43 -11.52
C PHE A 225 -14.18 -21.52 -11.29
N MET A 226 -14.73 -22.74 -11.24
CA MET A 226 -16.13 -22.97 -10.92
C MET A 226 -16.50 -22.37 -9.56
N PHE A 227 -15.66 -22.59 -8.54
CA PHE A 227 -15.82 -22.01 -7.22
C PHE A 227 -15.97 -20.48 -7.28
N LYS A 228 -15.01 -19.78 -7.89
CA LYS A 228 -15.02 -18.30 -7.99
C LYS A 228 -16.26 -17.75 -8.69
N ILE A 229 -16.78 -18.44 -9.71
CA ILE A 229 -17.99 -17.98 -10.42
C ILE A 229 -19.24 -18.24 -9.56
N PHE A 230 -19.34 -19.40 -8.90
CA PHE A 230 -20.45 -19.69 -8.00
C PHE A 230 -20.47 -18.73 -6.80
N GLU A 231 -19.31 -18.41 -6.24
CA GLU A 231 -19.12 -17.40 -5.21
C GLU A 231 -19.65 -16.03 -5.67
N LYS A 232 -19.15 -15.53 -6.80
CA LYS A 232 -19.57 -14.25 -7.38
C LYS A 232 -21.07 -14.15 -7.67
N GLN A 233 -21.72 -15.26 -7.99
CA GLN A 233 -23.16 -15.31 -8.26
C GLN A 233 -24.02 -15.66 -7.02
N GLY A 234 -23.40 -15.87 -5.87
CA GLY A 234 -24.07 -16.28 -4.63
C GLY A 234 -24.78 -17.63 -4.75
N ARG A 235 -24.08 -18.64 -5.29
CA ARG A 235 -24.57 -20.01 -5.54
C ARG A 235 -23.78 -21.07 -4.77
N ILE A 236 -23.04 -20.67 -3.73
CA ILE A 236 -22.13 -21.56 -2.99
C ILE A 236 -22.82 -22.77 -2.37
N GLU A 237 -24.08 -22.66 -1.93
CA GLU A 237 -24.84 -23.81 -1.39
C GLU A 237 -25.03 -24.93 -2.42
N GLU A 238 -25.26 -24.56 -3.67
CA GLU A 238 -25.39 -25.54 -4.75
C GLU A 238 -24.04 -26.20 -5.03
N LEU A 239 -22.96 -25.41 -5.06
CA LEU A 239 -21.61 -25.93 -5.21
C LEU A 239 -21.27 -26.92 -4.09
N ASP A 240 -21.67 -26.59 -2.86
CA ASP A 240 -21.45 -27.43 -1.71
C ASP A 240 -22.13 -28.81 -1.84
N GLN A 241 -23.36 -28.84 -2.35
CA GLN A 241 -24.07 -30.09 -2.64
C GLN A 241 -23.31 -30.94 -3.66
N LEU A 242 -22.81 -30.31 -4.73
CA LEU A 242 -22.01 -30.98 -5.76
C LEU A 242 -20.71 -31.57 -5.18
N LEU A 243 -20.00 -30.82 -4.34
CA LEU A 243 -18.71 -31.24 -3.77
C LEU A 243 -18.84 -32.26 -2.63
N SER A 244 -19.98 -32.35 -1.97
CA SER A 244 -20.18 -33.23 -0.80
C SER A 244 -20.99 -34.49 -1.08
N LYS A 245 -21.91 -34.47 -2.05
CA LYS A 245 -22.84 -35.58 -2.29
C LYS A 245 -22.76 -36.14 -3.70
N ASP A 246 -22.55 -35.27 -4.69
CA ASP A 246 -22.68 -35.62 -6.11
C ASP A 246 -21.32 -35.58 -6.84
N VAL A 247 -20.23 -35.95 -6.15
CA VAL A 247 -18.88 -35.98 -6.73
C VAL A 247 -18.78 -37.12 -7.75
N PRO A 248 -18.51 -36.84 -9.03
CA PRO A 248 -18.28 -37.88 -10.01
C PRO A 248 -17.05 -38.74 -9.66
N GLU A 249 -17.18 -40.05 -9.82
CA GLU A 249 -16.12 -41.01 -9.48
C GLU A 249 -14.79 -40.71 -10.21
N SER A 250 -14.86 -40.19 -11.44
CA SER A 250 -13.70 -39.84 -12.27
C SER A 250 -12.87 -38.66 -11.77
N ILE A 251 -13.41 -37.80 -10.89
CA ILE A 251 -12.69 -36.67 -10.29
C ILE A 251 -12.58 -36.77 -8.76
N SER A 252 -13.10 -37.85 -8.16
CA SER A 252 -13.08 -38.07 -6.71
C SER A 252 -11.67 -38.03 -6.12
N GLY A 253 -10.70 -38.68 -6.78
CA GLY A 253 -9.30 -38.70 -6.37
C GLY A 253 -8.60 -37.34 -6.40
N MET A 254 -9.21 -36.33 -7.04
CA MET A 254 -8.73 -34.95 -7.03
C MET A 254 -9.51 -34.08 -6.03
N VAL A 255 -10.83 -34.25 -5.95
CA VAL A 255 -11.70 -33.45 -5.08
C VAL A 255 -11.49 -33.79 -3.62
N LEU A 256 -11.51 -35.09 -3.26
CA LEU A 256 -11.51 -35.53 -1.86
C LEU A 256 -10.25 -35.10 -1.09
N PRO A 257 -9.01 -35.23 -1.62
CA PRO A 257 -7.82 -34.78 -0.91
C PRO A 257 -7.76 -33.26 -0.68
N ASN A 258 -8.47 -32.46 -1.49
CA ASN A 258 -8.49 -31.00 -1.39
C ASN A 258 -9.81 -30.47 -0.78
N LEU A 259 -10.65 -31.36 -0.23
CA LEU A 259 -11.99 -30.99 0.22
C LEU A 259 -11.97 -29.98 1.37
N LEU A 260 -10.95 -30.02 2.25
CA LEU A 260 -10.81 -29.05 3.33
C LEU A 260 -10.60 -27.61 2.81
N GLU A 261 -9.84 -27.43 1.73
CA GLU A 261 -9.65 -26.12 1.09
C GLU A 261 -11.01 -25.54 0.70
N PHE A 262 -11.81 -26.29 -0.07
CA PHE A 262 -13.13 -25.83 -0.50
C PHE A 262 -14.10 -25.62 0.67
N ARG A 263 -14.04 -26.47 1.71
CA ARG A 263 -14.89 -26.31 2.90
C ARG A 263 -14.59 -25.02 3.64
N LEU A 264 -13.31 -24.67 3.82
CA LEU A 264 -12.93 -23.41 4.45
C LEU A 264 -13.42 -22.21 3.65
N GLU A 265 -13.32 -22.25 2.33
CA GLU A 265 -13.81 -21.17 1.46
C GLU A 265 -15.36 -21.06 1.49
N ILE A 266 -16.08 -22.18 1.57
CA ILE A 266 -17.55 -22.18 1.75
C ILE A 266 -17.93 -21.55 3.09
N LEU A 267 -17.25 -21.92 4.18
CA LEU A 267 -17.49 -21.34 5.51
C LEU A 267 -17.21 -19.84 5.52
N ASP A 268 -16.13 -19.40 4.87
CA ASP A 268 -15.78 -17.98 4.72
C ASP A 268 -16.90 -17.21 4.01
N TYR A 269 -17.35 -17.71 2.85
CA TYR A 269 -18.45 -17.12 2.10
C TYR A 269 -19.75 -17.01 2.93
N LEU A 270 -20.14 -18.09 3.63
CA LEU A 270 -21.35 -18.10 4.45
C LEU A 270 -21.23 -17.12 5.63
N ALA A 271 -20.04 -17.03 6.25
CA ALA A 271 -19.74 -16.10 7.32
C ALA A 271 -19.81 -14.63 6.84
N GLU A 272 -19.24 -14.31 5.67
CA GLU A 272 -19.31 -12.97 5.06
C GLU A 272 -20.75 -12.53 4.77
N LYS A 273 -21.65 -13.48 4.46
CA LYS A 273 -23.09 -13.23 4.30
C LYS A 273 -23.87 -13.17 5.61
N GLY A 274 -23.23 -13.48 6.74
CA GLY A 274 -23.86 -13.53 8.05
C GLY A 274 -24.79 -14.74 8.25
N GLU A 275 -24.67 -15.79 7.42
CA GLU A 275 -25.52 -16.98 7.46
C GLU A 275 -25.03 -18.01 8.49
N TRP A 276 -24.89 -17.58 9.74
CA TRP A 276 -24.25 -18.36 10.81
C TRP A 276 -24.89 -19.72 11.07
N SER A 277 -26.21 -19.89 10.86
CA SER A 277 -26.89 -21.19 11.03
C SER A 277 -26.30 -22.24 10.09
N LYS A 278 -26.07 -21.86 8.83
CA LYS A 278 -25.52 -22.76 7.82
C LYS A 278 -24.05 -23.05 8.07
N VAL A 279 -23.30 -22.06 8.56
CA VAL A 279 -21.91 -22.25 9.02
C VAL A 279 -21.85 -23.34 10.10
N TRP A 280 -22.75 -23.28 11.09
CA TRP A 280 -22.82 -24.27 12.17
C TRP A 280 -23.21 -25.66 11.67
N ASP A 281 -24.31 -25.77 10.92
CA ASP A 281 -24.82 -27.05 10.40
C ASP A 281 -23.75 -27.76 9.58
N ARG A 282 -23.01 -27.00 8.78
CA ARG A 282 -21.90 -27.53 7.99
C ARG A 282 -20.74 -27.96 8.88
N ALA A 283 -20.28 -27.10 9.78
CA ALA A 283 -19.17 -27.41 10.66
C ALA A 283 -19.40 -28.69 11.49
N ILE A 284 -20.60 -28.87 12.04
CA ILE A 284 -20.94 -30.08 12.80
C ILE A 284 -21.04 -31.31 11.91
N THR A 285 -21.59 -31.16 10.70
CA THR A 285 -21.55 -32.25 9.69
C THR A 285 -20.12 -32.68 9.42
N ASP A 286 -19.20 -31.73 9.31
CA ASP A 286 -17.78 -32.01 9.08
C ASP A 286 -17.15 -32.76 10.26
N THR A 287 -17.45 -32.39 11.51
CA THR A 287 -16.99 -33.14 12.70
C THR A 287 -17.55 -34.56 12.76
N ALA A 288 -18.80 -34.76 12.32
CA ALA A 288 -19.46 -36.05 12.33
C ALA A 288 -18.93 -36.98 11.23
N ILE A 289 -18.59 -36.44 10.05
CA ILE A 289 -17.90 -37.18 8.99
C ILE A 289 -16.54 -37.61 9.49
N ALA A 290 -15.77 -36.65 10.01
CA ALA A 290 -14.44 -36.90 10.56
C ALA A 290 -14.52 -38.02 11.62
N SER A 291 -15.41 -37.91 12.60
CA SER A 291 -15.54 -38.91 13.68
C SER A 291 -15.98 -40.32 13.23
N LYS A 292 -16.61 -40.49 12.05
CA LYS A 292 -17.11 -41.78 11.55
C LYS A 292 -16.07 -42.61 10.80
N GLU A 293 -14.99 -41.99 10.32
CA GLU A 293 -13.92 -42.67 9.58
C GLU A 293 -12.86 -43.35 10.49
N ASN A 294 -13.00 -43.17 11.82
CA ASN A 294 -12.19 -43.72 12.92
C ASN A 294 -12.10 -45.27 13.00
N GLY A 295 -12.52 -46.02 11.99
CA GLY A 295 -12.60 -47.48 12.05
C GLY A 295 -12.00 -48.27 10.90
N VAL A 296 -11.58 -47.67 9.77
CA VAL A 296 -11.31 -48.48 8.58
C VAL A 296 -10.04 -48.12 7.79
N ASN A 297 -9.56 -46.87 7.69
CA ASN A 297 -8.39 -46.52 6.85
C ASN A 297 -7.50 -45.41 7.43
N GLU A 298 -6.20 -45.40 7.09
CA GLU A 298 -5.20 -44.36 7.45
C GLU A 298 -5.61 -42.93 7.01
N GLU A 299 -6.48 -42.80 5.98
CA GLU A 299 -6.93 -41.52 5.42
C GLU A 299 -7.92 -40.76 6.33
N GLY A 300 -8.82 -41.45 7.05
CA GLY A 300 -9.77 -40.80 7.97
C GLY A 300 -9.10 -40.14 9.17
N THR A 301 -8.01 -40.75 9.64
CA THR A 301 -7.13 -40.19 10.68
C THR A 301 -6.46 -38.88 10.23
N ILE A 302 -6.24 -38.70 8.93
CA ILE A 302 -5.60 -37.50 8.37
C ILE A 302 -6.59 -36.33 8.30
N PHE A 303 -7.82 -36.55 7.83
CA PHE A 303 -8.81 -35.48 7.71
C PHE A 303 -9.25 -34.92 9.08
N GLU A 304 -9.51 -35.80 10.06
CA GLU A 304 -9.83 -35.42 11.44
C GLU A 304 -8.76 -34.51 12.06
N LEU A 305 -7.49 -34.93 11.93
CA LEU A 305 -6.36 -34.17 12.44
C LEU A 305 -6.15 -32.85 11.71
N GLN A 306 -6.34 -32.82 10.39
CA GLN A 306 -6.27 -31.58 9.60
C GLN A 306 -7.34 -30.59 10.01
N LEU A 307 -8.59 -31.04 10.17
CA LEU A 307 -9.70 -30.21 10.60
C LEU A 307 -9.43 -29.61 11.99
N ALA A 308 -9.11 -30.46 12.98
CA ALA A 308 -8.89 -30.03 14.36
C ALA A 308 -7.64 -29.15 14.52
N SER A 309 -6.63 -29.30 13.65
CA SER A 309 -5.42 -28.46 13.67
C SER A 309 -5.60 -27.10 12.98
N THR A 310 -6.74 -26.88 12.30
CA THR A 310 -6.96 -25.67 11.49
C THR A 310 -7.65 -24.57 12.30
N VAL A 311 -6.87 -23.55 12.70
CA VAL A 311 -7.39 -22.39 13.47
C VAL A 311 -8.53 -21.65 12.75
N LYS A 312 -8.46 -21.52 11.42
CA LYS A 312 -9.51 -20.85 10.60
C LYS A 312 -10.86 -21.56 10.70
N TRP A 313 -10.87 -22.89 10.81
CA TRP A 313 -12.10 -23.65 11.02
C TRP A 313 -12.70 -23.34 12.39
N TRP A 314 -11.89 -23.42 13.45
CA TRP A 314 -12.33 -23.08 14.81
C TRP A 314 -12.89 -21.66 14.93
N SER A 315 -12.32 -20.66 14.24
CA SER A 315 -12.90 -19.31 14.26
C SER A 315 -14.32 -19.28 13.71
N PHE A 316 -14.61 -19.99 12.62
CA PHE A 316 -15.96 -20.05 12.06
C PHE A 316 -16.94 -20.79 12.97
N VAL A 317 -16.54 -21.95 13.49
CA VAL A 317 -17.43 -22.78 14.33
C VAL A 317 -17.80 -22.08 15.62
N LEU A 318 -16.81 -21.45 16.28
CA LEU A 318 -17.03 -20.77 17.56
C LEU A 318 -17.82 -19.48 17.38
N GLU A 319 -17.61 -18.76 16.28
CA GLU A 319 -18.46 -17.61 15.96
C GLU A 319 -19.90 -18.05 15.66
N ALA A 320 -20.10 -19.11 14.87
CA ALA A 320 -21.42 -19.66 14.59
C ALA A 320 -22.14 -20.16 15.87
N LEU A 321 -21.42 -20.82 16.78
CA LEU A 321 -21.94 -21.19 18.11
C LEU A 321 -22.50 -19.97 18.85
N SER A 322 -21.75 -18.86 18.86
CA SER A 322 -22.13 -17.64 19.56
C SER A 322 -23.36 -16.95 18.93
N LYS A 323 -23.52 -17.05 17.61
CA LYS A 323 -24.57 -16.35 16.85
C LYS A 323 -25.88 -17.12 16.78
N ASN A 324 -25.84 -18.45 16.73
CA ASN A 324 -27.04 -19.27 16.51
C ASN A 324 -27.74 -19.69 17.81
N PHE A 325 -26.99 -19.89 18.88
CA PHE A 325 -27.54 -20.41 20.13
C PHE A 325 -27.57 -19.31 21.16
N THR A 326 -28.76 -18.76 21.42
CA THR A 326 -29.01 -17.80 22.50
C THR A 326 -29.46 -18.47 23.78
N ASP A 327 -30.05 -19.66 23.66
CA ASP A 327 -30.48 -20.52 24.76
C ASP A 327 -29.27 -21.27 25.35
N ASP A 328 -29.12 -21.23 26.68
CA ASP A 328 -27.95 -21.77 27.36
C ASP A 328 -27.91 -23.30 27.33
N ASP A 329 -29.04 -23.99 27.34
CA ASP A 329 -29.11 -25.46 27.26
C ASP A 329 -28.72 -25.96 25.87
N ALA A 330 -29.27 -25.34 24.82
CA ALA A 330 -28.93 -25.65 23.43
C ALA A 330 -27.45 -25.37 23.14
N ARG A 331 -26.93 -24.23 23.63
CA ARG A 331 -25.51 -23.87 23.51
C ARG A 331 -24.61 -24.87 24.24
N SER A 332 -25.03 -25.34 25.42
CA SER A 332 -24.28 -26.32 26.21
C SER A 332 -24.22 -27.69 25.53
N SER A 333 -25.32 -28.15 24.94
CA SER A 333 -25.36 -29.39 24.15
C SER A 333 -24.45 -29.31 22.91
N ALA A 334 -24.54 -28.21 22.16
CA ALA A 334 -23.69 -27.91 21.01
C ALA A 334 -22.19 -27.89 21.37
N ARG A 335 -21.86 -27.24 22.50
CA ARG A 335 -20.50 -27.24 23.06
C ARG A 335 -20.01 -28.65 23.38
N GLN A 336 -20.84 -29.47 24.04
CA GLN A 336 -20.42 -30.80 24.46
C GLN A 336 -20.05 -31.69 23.26
N GLN A 337 -20.72 -31.53 22.12
CA GLN A 337 -20.36 -32.24 20.89
C GLN A 337 -18.94 -31.90 20.41
N LEU A 338 -18.61 -30.60 20.36
CA LEU A 338 -17.26 -30.15 19.98
C LEU A 338 -16.19 -30.58 21.00
N GLN A 339 -16.53 -30.55 22.28
CA GLN A 339 -15.65 -30.98 23.36
C GLN A 339 -15.31 -32.47 23.23
N ASN A 340 -16.31 -33.32 23.01
CA ASN A 340 -16.13 -34.76 22.84
C ASN A 340 -15.24 -35.06 21.62
N PHE A 341 -15.45 -34.36 20.51
CA PHE A 341 -14.62 -34.48 19.31
C PHE A 341 -13.15 -34.12 19.57
N LEU A 342 -12.90 -33.04 20.32
CA LEU A 342 -11.53 -32.63 20.61
C LEU A 342 -10.85 -33.51 21.66
N GLU A 343 -11.58 -33.96 22.69
CA GLU A 343 -11.03 -34.81 23.75
C GLU A 343 -10.57 -36.18 23.23
N SER A 344 -11.31 -36.80 22.30
CA SER A 344 -10.88 -38.06 21.68
C SER A 344 -9.54 -37.90 20.95
N LEU A 345 -9.34 -36.77 20.27
CA LEU A 345 -8.09 -36.45 19.58
C LEU A 345 -6.95 -36.13 20.54
N LEU A 346 -7.22 -35.38 21.63
CA LEU A 346 -6.22 -35.09 22.66
C LEU A 346 -5.75 -36.35 23.39
N GLN A 347 -6.63 -37.33 23.60
CA GLN A 347 -6.26 -38.64 24.16
C GLN A 347 -5.39 -39.44 23.21
N SER A 348 -5.72 -39.41 21.92
CA SER A 348 -4.99 -40.15 20.88
C SER A 348 -3.64 -39.49 20.54
N TYR A 349 -3.56 -38.16 20.66
CA TYR A 349 -2.40 -37.35 20.25
C TYR A 349 -2.02 -36.26 21.27
N PRO A 350 -1.67 -36.62 22.53
CA PRO A 350 -1.51 -35.67 23.63
C PRO A 350 -0.32 -34.70 23.51
N GLY A 351 0.58 -34.92 22.56
CA GLY A 351 1.76 -34.08 22.31
C GLY A 351 1.60 -33.04 21.19
N ARG A 352 0.44 -33.00 20.50
CA ARG A 352 0.23 -32.12 19.34
C ARG A 352 -0.16 -30.71 19.78
N ARG A 353 0.75 -29.77 19.59
CA ARG A 353 0.62 -28.34 19.92
C ARG A 353 -0.72 -27.76 19.43
N GLU A 354 -1.11 -28.08 18.20
CA GLU A 354 -2.29 -27.53 17.53
C GLU A 354 -3.59 -27.91 18.26
N LEU A 355 -3.65 -29.10 18.86
CA LEU A 355 -4.82 -29.57 19.61
C LEU A 355 -4.96 -28.82 20.95
N HIS A 356 -3.85 -28.46 21.60
CA HIS A 356 -3.89 -27.64 22.82
C HIS A 356 -4.33 -26.21 22.51
N VAL A 357 -3.98 -25.67 21.34
CA VAL A 357 -4.50 -24.37 20.87
C VAL A 357 -6.00 -24.48 20.57
N ALA A 358 -6.45 -25.54 19.92
CA ALA A 358 -7.87 -25.83 19.71
C ALA A 358 -8.64 -25.91 21.04
N GLN A 359 -8.05 -26.55 22.06
CA GLN A 359 -8.65 -26.65 23.40
C GLN A 359 -8.81 -25.28 24.06
N LEU A 360 -7.80 -24.41 23.93
CA LEU A 360 -7.88 -23.04 24.40
C LEU A 360 -8.96 -22.23 23.64
N LEU A 361 -9.07 -22.38 22.32
CA LEU A 361 -10.11 -21.75 21.50
C LEU A 361 -11.51 -22.15 21.97
N LEU A 362 -11.78 -23.45 22.06
CA LEU A 362 -13.08 -23.96 22.47
C LEU A 362 -13.41 -23.55 23.91
N THR A 363 -12.45 -23.67 24.84
CA THR A 363 -12.67 -23.28 26.24
C THR A 363 -12.99 -21.79 26.34
N LYS A 364 -12.17 -20.91 25.74
CA LYS A 364 -12.41 -19.46 25.75
C LYS A 364 -13.78 -19.08 25.21
N ALA A 365 -14.23 -19.71 24.14
CA ALA A 365 -15.51 -19.40 23.54
C ALA A 365 -16.72 -19.85 24.37
N THR A 366 -16.51 -20.74 25.35
CA THR A 366 -17.60 -21.46 26.01
C THR A 366 -17.67 -21.26 27.51
N THR A 367 -16.60 -20.77 28.15
CA THR A 367 -16.63 -20.36 29.55
C THR A 367 -16.67 -18.84 29.69
N THR A 368 -17.55 -18.35 30.55
CA THR A 368 -17.55 -16.97 31.03
C THR A 368 -16.55 -16.79 32.18
N ASP A 369 -16.20 -17.87 32.87
CA ASP A 369 -15.17 -17.90 33.89
C ASP A 369 -13.79 -18.06 33.23
N GLY A 370 -12.97 -17.01 33.32
CA GLY A 370 -11.60 -17.03 32.83
C GLY A 370 -10.66 -17.97 33.59
N SER A 371 -11.08 -18.57 34.72
CA SER A 371 -10.25 -19.50 35.52
C SER A 371 -9.79 -20.71 34.70
N ALA A 372 -10.71 -21.35 33.96
CA ALA A 372 -10.39 -22.51 33.13
C ALA A 372 -9.45 -22.14 31.96
N VAL A 373 -9.64 -20.97 31.36
CA VAL A 373 -8.74 -20.45 30.31
C VAL A 373 -7.35 -20.19 30.88
N LEU A 374 -7.29 -19.58 32.06
CA LEU A 374 -6.05 -19.31 32.78
C LEU A 374 -5.28 -20.59 33.10
N ASP A 375 -5.96 -21.62 33.62
CA ASP A 375 -5.35 -22.91 33.95
C ASP A 375 -4.79 -23.61 32.71
N LEU A 376 -5.53 -23.57 31.59
CA LEU A 376 -5.03 -24.08 30.30
C LEU A 376 -3.85 -23.27 29.77
N CYS A 377 -3.85 -21.94 29.93
CA CYS A 377 -2.70 -21.11 29.57
C CYS A 377 -1.46 -21.48 30.40
N LYS A 378 -1.62 -21.70 31.71
CA LYS A 378 -0.55 -22.16 32.61
C LYS A 378 -0.04 -23.55 32.21
N ALA A 379 -0.93 -24.49 31.92
CA ALA A 379 -0.58 -25.84 31.46
C ALA A 379 0.13 -25.83 30.10
N TYR A 380 -0.29 -24.96 29.18
CA TYR A 380 0.35 -24.77 27.89
C TYR A 380 1.76 -24.20 28.05
N TRP A 381 1.91 -23.19 28.91
CA TRP A 381 3.20 -22.58 29.23
C TRP A 381 4.22 -23.62 29.72
N GLN A 382 3.83 -24.48 30.66
CA GLN A 382 4.71 -25.54 31.18
C GLN A 382 5.30 -26.44 30.09
N LYS A 383 4.55 -26.68 29.01
CA LYS A 383 4.96 -27.57 27.91
C LYS A 383 5.72 -26.85 26.80
N ASN A 384 5.40 -25.57 26.56
CA ASN A 384 5.80 -24.87 25.33
C ASN A 384 6.57 -23.56 25.57
N SER A 385 6.81 -23.13 26.81
CA SER A 385 7.47 -21.84 27.14
C SER A 385 8.81 -21.61 26.43
N ARG A 386 9.56 -22.68 26.16
CA ARG A 386 10.86 -22.67 25.49
C ARG A 386 10.78 -22.57 23.96
N ARG A 387 9.59 -22.49 23.38
CA ARG A 387 9.37 -22.34 21.93
C ARG A 387 9.08 -20.89 21.59
N SER A 388 9.62 -20.39 20.48
CA SER A 388 9.34 -19.03 19.99
C SER A 388 7.85 -18.77 19.75
N ALA A 389 7.11 -19.79 19.29
CA ALA A 389 5.69 -19.70 18.99
C ALA A 389 4.75 -19.63 20.23
N CYS A 390 5.28 -19.83 21.44
CA CYS A 390 4.47 -19.87 22.67
C CYS A 390 3.70 -18.56 22.89
N PHE A 391 4.35 -17.43 22.64
CA PHE A 391 3.71 -16.12 22.74
C PHE A 391 2.53 -15.99 21.76
N ASP A 392 2.73 -16.28 20.48
CA ASP A 392 1.69 -16.13 19.45
C ASP A 392 0.48 -17.04 19.69
N ASP A 393 0.72 -18.23 20.23
CA ASP A 393 -0.36 -19.15 20.61
C ASP A 393 -1.18 -18.60 21.77
N LEU A 394 -0.51 -18.13 22.82
CA LEU A 394 -1.16 -17.74 24.08
C LEU A 394 -1.71 -16.31 24.08
N ARG A 395 -1.15 -15.40 23.27
CA ARG A 395 -1.46 -13.96 23.25
C ARG A 395 -2.96 -13.68 23.27
N ARG A 396 -3.70 -14.23 22.31
CA ARG A 396 -5.15 -13.98 22.15
C ARG A 396 -5.97 -14.44 23.37
N PHE A 397 -5.50 -15.42 24.13
CA PHE A 397 -6.20 -15.97 25.30
C PHE A 397 -5.88 -15.14 26.53
N VAL A 398 -4.61 -14.79 26.71
CA VAL A 398 -4.14 -13.95 27.80
C VAL A 398 -4.75 -12.55 27.71
N GLU A 399 -4.83 -11.95 26.52
CA GLU A 399 -5.48 -10.66 26.27
C GLU A 399 -7.00 -10.69 26.60
N SER A 400 -7.66 -11.84 26.64
CA SER A 400 -9.07 -11.93 27.04
C SER A 400 -9.31 -12.16 28.54
N LEU A 401 -8.28 -12.47 29.31
CA LEU A 401 -8.41 -12.68 30.76
C LEU A 401 -8.75 -11.36 31.48
N SER A 402 -9.35 -11.45 32.67
CA SER A 402 -9.55 -10.28 33.54
C SER A 402 -8.22 -9.71 34.03
N THR A 403 -8.20 -8.47 34.50
CA THR A 403 -6.96 -7.82 35.02
C THR A 403 -6.29 -8.64 36.12
N ASP A 404 -7.06 -9.24 37.04
CA ASP A 404 -6.52 -10.06 38.12
C ASP A 404 -5.97 -11.41 37.60
N GLN A 405 -6.66 -12.03 36.63
CA GLN A 405 -6.21 -13.26 35.99
C GLN A 405 -4.96 -13.05 35.13
N ARG A 406 -4.86 -11.90 34.44
CA ARG A 406 -3.65 -11.48 33.72
C ARG A 406 -2.48 -11.32 34.67
N LYS A 407 -2.69 -10.68 35.85
CA LYS A 407 -1.68 -10.56 36.90
C LYS A 407 -1.26 -11.92 37.46
N ASP A 408 -2.20 -12.85 37.69
CA ASP A 408 -1.90 -14.21 38.13
C ASP A 408 -1.10 -14.98 37.08
N PHE A 409 -1.53 -14.96 35.81
CA PHE A 409 -0.77 -15.54 34.70
C PHE A 409 0.65 -14.97 34.63
N TYR A 410 0.80 -13.65 34.66
CA TYR A 410 2.09 -12.99 34.61
C TYR A 410 3.00 -13.37 35.80
N SER A 411 2.46 -13.38 37.02
CA SER A 411 3.16 -13.86 38.22
C SER A 411 3.57 -15.32 38.08
N TYR A 412 2.71 -16.16 37.51
CA TYR A 412 2.98 -17.58 37.29
C TYR A 412 4.12 -17.81 36.30
N ILE A 413 4.07 -17.18 35.12
CA ILE A 413 5.12 -17.36 34.10
C ILE A 413 6.46 -16.81 34.58
N THR A 414 6.47 -15.69 35.31
CA THR A 414 7.68 -15.10 35.89
C THR A 414 8.29 -16.05 36.92
N LYS A 415 7.50 -16.53 37.90
CA LYS A 415 7.98 -17.46 38.94
C LYS A 415 8.45 -18.80 38.38
N THR A 416 7.79 -19.31 37.34
CA THR A 416 8.17 -20.60 36.74
C THR A 416 9.49 -20.48 35.99
N THR A 417 9.71 -19.39 35.23
CA THR A 417 10.98 -19.15 34.56
C THR A 417 12.12 -18.81 35.54
N GLU A 418 11.85 -18.09 36.63
CA GLU A 418 12.84 -17.83 37.70
C GLU A 418 13.29 -19.13 38.40
N ARG A 419 12.36 -20.06 38.63
CA ARG A 419 12.64 -21.37 39.25
C ARG A 419 13.53 -22.27 38.40
N ASP A 420 13.45 -22.13 37.07
CA ASP A 420 14.31 -22.85 36.13
C ASP A 420 15.80 -22.40 36.22
N ARG A 421 16.10 -21.39 37.06
CA ARG A 421 17.41 -20.76 37.35
C ARG A 421 18.11 -20.22 36.10
N SER A 422 18.49 -18.94 36.15
CA SER A 422 19.48 -18.41 35.22
C SER A 422 20.75 -19.28 35.31
N PRO A 423 21.22 -19.89 34.20
CA PRO A 423 22.41 -20.71 34.25
C PRO A 423 23.60 -19.82 34.61
N HIS A 424 23.98 -19.83 35.89
CA HIS A 424 25.20 -19.18 36.34
C HIS A 424 26.39 -19.87 35.66
N VAL A 425 26.90 -19.17 34.65
CA VAL A 425 28.24 -19.19 34.06
C VAL A 425 29.16 -20.31 34.59
N LYS A 426 29.26 -21.41 33.82
CA LYS A 426 30.48 -22.12 33.36
C LYS A 426 30.31 -23.63 33.08
N ALA A 427 29.19 -24.27 33.41
CA ALA A 427 29.12 -25.75 33.37
C ALA A 427 27.90 -26.39 32.67
N GLU A 428 26.99 -25.62 32.05
CA GLU A 428 25.82 -26.19 31.36
C GLU A 428 25.90 -26.15 29.82
N PRO A 429 25.21 -27.08 29.11
CA PRO A 429 25.17 -27.10 27.65
C PRO A 429 24.54 -25.82 27.09
N GLU A 430 25.10 -25.28 26.01
CA GLU A 430 24.62 -24.05 25.33
C GLU A 430 23.12 -24.08 25.00
N LYS A 431 22.59 -25.28 24.70
CA LYS A 431 21.15 -25.52 24.45
C LYS A 431 20.25 -25.19 25.65
N SER A 432 20.68 -25.50 26.88
CA SER A 432 19.92 -25.21 28.11
C SER A 432 19.76 -23.71 28.31
N LYS A 433 20.84 -22.95 28.04
CA LYS A 433 20.84 -21.49 28.12
C LYS A 433 19.95 -20.85 27.04
N GLY A 434 19.97 -21.36 25.82
CA GLY A 434 19.10 -20.89 24.72
C GLY A 434 17.61 -21.11 25.02
N ASP A 435 17.24 -22.30 25.51
CA ASP A 435 15.86 -22.63 25.88
C ASP A 435 15.34 -21.71 27.02
N TRP A 436 16.17 -21.44 28.04
CA TRP A 436 15.82 -20.51 29.12
C TRP A 436 15.67 -19.07 28.61
N LEU A 437 16.60 -18.59 27.77
CA LEU A 437 16.51 -17.25 27.16
C LEU A 437 15.25 -17.11 26.31
N GLN A 438 14.84 -18.15 25.58
CA GLN A 438 13.60 -18.13 24.80
C GLN A 438 12.37 -18.01 25.71
N ALA A 439 12.36 -18.70 26.86
CA ALA A 439 11.29 -18.58 27.84
C ALA A 439 11.25 -17.17 28.45
N GLU A 440 12.39 -16.58 28.81
CA GLU A 440 12.49 -15.18 29.26
C GLU A 440 12.03 -14.19 28.19
N ALA A 441 12.37 -14.40 26.92
CA ALA A 441 11.88 -13.58 25.81
C ALA A 441 10.36 -13.65 25.70
N ASN A 442 9.76 -14.84 25.85
CA ASN A 442 8.30 -14.97 25.90
C ASN A 442 7.68 -14.26 27.11
N VAL A 443 8.32 -14.31 28.30
CA VAL A 443 7.89 -13.52 29.47
C VAL A 443 7.93 -12.03 29.16
N LEU A 444 8.98 -11.51 28.50
CA LEU A 444 9.06 -10.11 28.08
C LEU A 444 7.97 -9.74 27.08
N LYS A 445 7.65 -10.59 26.11
CA LYS A 445 6.54 -10.34 25.17
C LYS A 445 5.20 -10.23 25.92
N PHE A 446 4.96 -11.10 26.89
CA PHE A 446 3.77 -11.01 27.77
C PHE A 446 3.80 -9.77 28.66
N ALA A 447 4.95 -9.42 29.25
CA ALA A 447 5.11 -8.20 30.01
C ALA A 447 4.72 -7.00 29.13
N TYR A 448 5.27 -6.91 27.92
CA TYR A 448 4.97 -5.83 26.97
C TYR A 448 3.47 -5.68 26.71
N ILE A 449 2.75 -6.75 26.35
CA ILE A 449 1.31 -6.62 26.06
C ILE A 449 0.48 -6.32 27.29
N LEU A 450 0.82 -6.90 28.45
CA LEU A 450 0.03 -6.79 29.67
C LEU A 450 0.24 -5.45 30.39
N THR A 451 1.41 -4.83 30.20
CA THR A 451 1.81 -3.63 30.94
C THR A 451 1.92 -2.41 30.01
N LEU A 452 2.90 -2.41 29.10
CA LEU A 452 3.23 -1.25 28.26
C LEU A 452 2.17 -0.92 27.20
N SER A 453 1.60 -1.96 26.57
CA SER A 453 0.73 -1.80 25.41
C SER A 453 -0.72 -1.40 25.74
N SER A 454 -1.11 -1.53 27.01
CA SER A 454 -2.44 -1.17 27.50
C SER A 454 -2.65 0.35 27.50
N SER A 455 -3.87 0.79 27.16
CA SER A 455 -4.25 2.22 27.11
C SER A 455 -4.31 2.90 28.48
N ASP A 456 -4.37 2.10 29.55
CA ASP A 456 -4.35 2.57 30.93
C ASP A 456 -2.93 3.01 31.28
N GLY A 457 -2.80 4.30 31.63
CA GLY A 457 -1.51 4.94 31.83
C GLY A 457 -0.74 4.34 33.00
N GLU A 458 0.13 3.38 32.71
CA GLU A 458 1.13 2.92 33.67
C GLU A 458 2.21 4.00 33.90
N GLU A 459 2.80 3.99 35.09
CA GLU A 459 3.85 4.93 35.46
C GLU A 459 5.11 4.72 34.59
N PRO A 460 5.80 5.80 34.17
CA PRO A 460 7.05 5.73 33.42
C PRO A 460 8.10 4.78 34.04
N ALA A 461 8.10 4.64 35.37
CA ALA A 461 8.98 3.73 36.11
C ALA A 461 8.77 2.24 35.74
N VAL A 462 7.55 1.82 35.42
CA VAL A 462 7.25 0.44 35.00
C VAL A 462 7.87 0.15 33.65
N THR A 463 7.69 1.06 32.69
CA THR A 463 8.29 0.96 31.35
C THR A 463 9.82 1.02 31.41
N GLU A 464 10.38 1.85 32.29
CA GLU A 464 11.82 1.92 32.54
C GLU A 464 12.38 0.61 33.11
N THR A 465 11.67 -0.01 34.05
CA THR A 465 12.01 -1.33 34.62
C THR A 465 11.99 -2.40 33.54
N PHE A 466 10.97 -2.39 32.68
CA PHE A 466 10.86 -3.29 31.54
C PHE A 466 12.07 -3.17 30.60
N VAL A 467 12.43 -1.95 30.20
CA VAL A 467 13.59 -1.68 29.33
C VAL A 467 14.88 -2.15 29.98
N THR A 468 15.08 -1.84 31.26
CA THR A 468 16.26 -2.24 32.03
C THR A 468 16.40 -3.77 32.11
N ASN A 469 15.30 -4.48 32.34
CA ASN A 469 15.30 -5.94 32.35
C ASN A 469 15.59 -6.54 30.96
N ALA A 470 15.00 -5.98 29.90
CA ALA A 470 15.26 -6.41 28.53
C ALA A 470 16.74 -6.20 28.13
N LEU A 471 17.34 -5.06 28.49
CA LEU A 471 18.76 -4.79 28.27
C LEU A 471 19.67 -5.74 29.05
N ARG A 472 19.31 -6.08 30.30
CA ARG A 472 20.02 -7.09 31.10
C ARG A 472 20.01 -8.46 30.41
N LEU A 473 18.84 -8.90 29.94
CA LEU A 473 18.71 -10.17 29.22
C LEU A 473 19.44 -10.15 27.88
N LEU A 474 19.42 -9.03 27.17
CA LEU A 474 20.16 -8.82 25.93
C LEU A 474 21.67 -8.94 26.16
N ALA A 475 22.20 -8.40 27.25
CA ALA A 475 23.61 -8.54 27.62
C ALA A 475 23.99 -10.02 27.82
N ILE A 476 23.11 -10.83 28.40
CA ILE A 476 23.33 -12.29 28.57
C ILE A 476 23.28 -13.02 27.21
N ALA A 477 22.35 -12.60 26.34
CA ALA A 477 22.17 -13.16 25.01
C ALA A 477 23.29 -12.75 24.03
N SER A 478 23.99 -11.63 24.26
CA SER A 478 25.03 -11.10 23.36
C SER A 478 26.15 -12.09 23.02
N MET A 479 26.36 -13.12 23.85
CA MET A 479 27.33 -14.19 23.61
C MET A 479 26.94 -15.09 22.42
N ASN A 480 25.64 -15.21 22.12
CA ASN A 480 25.09 -16.01 21.03
C ASN A 480 24.11 -15.12 20.22
N LYS A 481 24.52 -14.66 19.03
CA LYS A 481 23.69 -13.81 18.16
C LYS A 481 22.63 -14.61 17.39
N ASP A 482 21.85 -15.40 18.13
CA ASP A 482 20.72 -16.18 17.62
C ASP A 482 19.44 -15.32 17.48
N GLU A 483 18.32 -15.94 17.10
CA GLU A 483 17.04 -15.24 16.92
C GLU A 483 16.56 -14.55 18.21
N VAL A 484 16.76 -15.19 19.37
CA VAL A 484 16.34 -14.70 20.69
C VAL A 484 17.05 -13.41 21.07
N HIS A 485 18.34 -13.28 20.73
CA HIS A 485 19.08 -12.03 20.88
C HIS A 485 18.36 -10.84 20.22
N PHE A 486 17.87 -11.02 18.98
CA PHE A 486 17.17 -9.96 18.26
C PHE A 486 15.76 -9.71 18.79
N GLU A 487 15.04 -10.74 19.23
CA GLU A 487 13.72 -10.57 19.87
C GLU A 487 13.81 -9.70 21.13
N ILE A 488 14.74 -10.02 22.03
CA ILE A 488 14.94 -9.28 23.28
C ILE A 488 15.40 -7.85 22.98
N GLY A 489 16.33 -7.67 22.05
CA GLY A 489 16.80 -6.34 21.63
C GLY A 489 15.67 -5.49 21.05
N THR A 490 14.82 -6.09 20.22
CA THR A 490 13.66 -5.41 19.64
C THR A 490 12.65 -4.98 20.71
N LEU A 491 12.38 -5.83 21.72
CA LEU A 491 11.52 -5.47 22.84
C LEU A 491 12.08 -4.30 23.66
N ALA A 492 13.40 -4.27 23.91
CA ALA A 492 14.05 -3.14 24.56
C ALA A 492 13.88 -1.83 23.76
N VAL A 493 14.06 -1.88 22.44
CA VAL A 493 13.82 -0.74 21.53
C VAL A 493 12.36 -0.29 21.60
N ILE A 494 11.39 -1.20 21.51
CA ILE A 494 9.97 -0.88 21.60
C ILE A 494 9.65 -0.22 22.95
N GLY A 495 10.21 -0.71 24.05
CA GLY A 495 10.06 -0.09 25.37
C GLY A 495 10.59 1.35 25.43
N LEU A 496 11.76 1.60 24.82
CA LEU A 496 12.32 2.96 24.71
C LEU A 496 11.43 3.89 23.86
N LEU A 497 10.87 3.39 22.75
CA LEU A 497 9.94 4.15 21.90
C LEU A 497 8.63 4.48 22.64
N HIS A 498 8.12 3.57 23.48
CA HIS A 498 6.97 3.84 24.34
C HIS A 498 7.28 4.91 25.40
N LEU A 499 8.44 4.84 26.05
CA LEU A 499 8.88 5.89 26.99
C LEU A 499 8.94 7.25 26.30
N HIS A 500 9.53 7.31 25.09
CA HIS A 500 9.58 8.50 24.25
C HIS A 500 8.17 9.04 23.97
N HIS A 501 7.30 8.21 23.38
CA HIS A 501 5.95 8.60 22.97
C HIS A 501 5.09 9.12 24.14
N ARG A 502 5.18 8.49 25.32
CA ARG A 502 4.46 8.95 26.53
C ARG A 502 4.92 10.34 26.95
N LYS A 503 6.22 10.62 26.94
CA LYS A 503 6.76 11.95 27.29
C LYS A 503 6.43 13.03 26.25
N VAL A 504 6.22 12.68 24.97
CA VAL A 504 5.82 13.65 23.92
C VAL A 504 4.34 14.01 24.00
N ILE A 505 3.44 13.03 24.16
CA ILE A 505 2.00 13.24 23.96
C ILE A 505 1.24 13.55 25.26
N ARG A 506 1.77 13.14 26.42
CA ARG A 506 1.15 13.40 27.73
C ARG A 506 2.17 14.06 28.68
N PRO A 507 2.56 15.33 28.44
CA PRO A 507 3.37 16.05 29.41
C PRO A 507 2.61 16.14 30.73
N GLN A 508 3.26 15.86 31.87
CA GLN A 508 2.61 16.04 33.16
C GLN A 508 2.40 17.55 33.40
N PRO A 509 1.24 17.96 33.95
CA PRO A 509 0.90 19.38 34.10
C PRO A 509 1.81 20.15 35.07
N SER A 510 2.68 19.50 35.85
CA SER A 510 3.56 20.10 36.85
C SER A 510 4.95 20.49 36.34
N ASP A 511 5.37 19.99 35.18
CA ASP A 511 6.76 20.08 34.72
C ASP A 511 6.88 21.03 33.52
N SER A 512 8.05 21.69 33.40
CA SER A 512 8.29 22.61 32.29
C SER A 512 8.26 21.86 30.94
N GLN A 513 7.48 22.36 29.96
CA GLN A 513 7.31 21.73 28.64
C GLN A 513 8.65 21.48 27.92
N VAL A 514 9.65 22.32 28.17
CA VAL A 514 10.98 22.23 27.56
C VAL A 514 11.76 21.01 28.06
N GLN A 515 11.75 20.72 29.38
CA GLN A 515 12.49 19.61 29.96
C GLN A 515 11.98 18.24 29.46
N HIS A 516 10.67 18.08 29.30
CA HIS A 516 10.08 16.86 28.77
C HIS A 516 10.47 16.54 27.32
N VAL A 517 10.55 17.58 26.47
CA VAL A 517 10.97 17.42 25.08
C VAL A 517 12.42 16.91 25.02
N HIS A 518 13.33 17.49 25.81
CA HIS A 518 14.73 17.06 25.86
C HIS A 518 14.91 15.63 26.35
N GLU A 519 14.23 15.24 27.44
CA GLU A 519 14.32 13.87 27.94
C GLU A 519 13.75 12.86 26.95
N SER A 520 12.65 13.22 26.27
CA SER A 520 12.04 12.41 25.24
C SER A 520 12.99 12.15 24.07
N HIS A 521 13.68 13.20 23.62
CA HIS A 521 14.67 13.15 22.55
C HIS A 521 15.88 12.26 22.88
N ARG A 522 16.32 12.22 24.14
CA ARG A 522 17.36 11.31 24.61
C ARG A 522 16.93 9.83 24.56
N LEU A 523 15.69 9.53 24.89
CA LEU A 523 15.15 8.16 24.82
C LEU A 523 15.09 7.64 23.38
N LEU A 524 14.64 8.49 22.44
CA LEU A 524 14.66 8.15 21.01
C LEU A 524 16.09 7.91 20.51
N LEU A 525 17.06 8.70 20.99
CA LEU A 525 18.47 8.51 20.66
C LEU A 525 19.03 7.19 21.22
N GLN A 526 18.68 6.81 22.45
CA GLN A 526 19.02 5.50 23.02
C GLN A 526 18.44 4.35 22.19
N ALA A 527 17.19 4.48 21.72
CA ALA A 527 16.56 3.49 20.84
C ALA A 527 17.32 3.35 19.51
N GLY A 528 17.70 4.47 18.89
CA GLY A 528 18.54 4.48 17.68
C GLY A 528 19.89 3.80 17.90
N LEU A 529 20.62 4.16 18.98
CA LEU A 529 21.93 3.60 19.28
C LEU A 529 21.88 2.08 19.49
N LEU A 530 20.84 1.61 20.17
CA LEU A 530 20.60 0.17 20.33
C LEU A 530 20.27 -0.51 18.99
N LEU A 531 19.47 0.11 18.13
CA LEU A 531 19.20 -0.41 16.79
C LEU A 531 20.47 -0.52 15.96
N MET A 532 21.33 0.51 15.96
CA MET A 532 22.62 0.49 15.28
C MET A 532 23.48 -0.69 15.75
N TYR A 533 23.53 -0.92 17.07
CA TYR A 533 24.24 -2.07 17.64
C TYR A 533 23.68 -3.41 17.11
N LEU A 534 22.35 -3.56 17.08
CA LEU A 534 21.69 -4.78 16.64
C LEU A 534 21.82 -5.01 15.12
N THR A 535 21.89 -3.96 14.30
CA THR A 535 21.91 -4.09 12.82
C THR A 535 23.31 -4.14 12.21
N THR A 536 24.36 -3.72 12.92
CA THR A 536 25.72 -3.63 12.36
C THR A 536 26.32 -5.00 11.95
N GLY A 537 26.01 -6.06 12.70
CA GLY A 537 26.52 -7.42 12.45
C GLY A 537 25.85 -8.15 11.27
N GLU A 538 26.50 -9.20 10.75
CA GLU A 538 25.98 -9.96 9.60
C GLU A 538 24.57 -10.53 9.85
N ALA A 539 24.34 -11.15 11.00
CA ALA A 539 23.01 -11.65 11.37
C ALA A 539 21.95 -10.53 11.47
N GLY A 540 22.32 -9.36 11.98
CA GLY A 540 21.46 -8.18 12.01
C GLY A 540 21.08 -7.70 10.61
N LYS A 541 22.03 -7.70 9.67
CA LYS A 541 21.81 -7.36 8.25
C LYS A 541 20.92 -8.34 7.51
N LEU A 542 20.65 -9.52 8.06
CA LEU A 542 19.68 -10.49 7.53
C LEU A 542 18.28 -10.34 8.16
N ASN A 543 18.15 -9.61 9.26
CA ASN A 543 16.88 -9.40 9.96
C ASN A 543 16.12 -8.19 9.38
N ARG A 544 15.26 -8.45 8.38
CA ARG A 544 14.51 -7.40 7.67
C ARG A 544 13.58 -6.57 8.57
N PRO A 545 12.70 -7.14 9.41
CA PRO A 545 11.84 -6.34 10.28
C PRO A 545 12.63 -5.39 11.19
N LEU A 546 13.76 -5.86 11.73
CA LEU A 546 14.66 -5.03 12.54
C LEU A 546 15.30 -3.90 11.73
N LEU A 547 15.79 -4.18 10.52
CA LEU A 547 16.34 -3.14 9.63
C LEU A 547 15.29 -2.09 9.25
N LEU A 548 14.03 -2.47 9.05
CA LEU A 548 12.94 -1.53 8.76
C LEU A 548 12.59 -0.66 9.99
N LEU A 549 12.58 -1.26 11.19
CA LEU A 549 12.45 -0.51 12.45
C LEU A 549 13.62 0.46 12.64
N SER A 550 14.84 0.02 12.36
CA SER A 550 16.05 0.85 12.38
C SER A 550 15.96 2.00 11.36
N THR A 551 15.60 1.69 10.13
CA THR A 551 15.39 2.68 9.05
C THR A 551 14.46 3.79 9.50
N ARG A 552 13.27 3.42 10.01
CA ARG A 552 12.27 4.42 10.41
C ARG A 552 12.70 5.21 11.64
N THR A 553 13.30 4.56 12.63
CA THR A 553 13.75 5.22 13.87
C THR A 553 14.88 6.21 13.59
N HIS A 554 15.86 5.85 12.75
CA HIS A 554 16.93 6.75 12.34
C HIS A 554 16.41 7.89 11.45
N LEU A 555 15.41 7.63 10.59
CA LEU A 555 14.76 8.71 9.85
C LEU A 555 14.04 9.68 10.82
N PHE A 556 13.36 9.16 11.84
CA PHE A 556 12.69 9.97 12.87
C PHE A 556 13.68 10.85 13.67
N LEU A 557 14.90 10.33 13.90
CA LEU A 557 16.04 11.08 14.45
C LEU A 557 16.65 12.12 13.47
N GLY A 558 16.19 12.19 12.22
CA GLY A 558 16.75 13.05 11.18
C GLY A 558 18.05 12.52 10.55
N LEU A 559 18.38 11.25 10.79
CA LEU A 559 19.64 10.62 10.40
C LEU A 559 19.48 9.83 9.10
N GLY A 560 19.09 10.54 8.03
CA GLY A 560 18.73 9.93 6.74
C GLY A 560 19.79 9.02 6.13
N ARG A 561 21.09 9.35 6.27
CA ARG A 561 22.18 8.51 5.76
C ARG A 561 22.22 7.12 6.40
N ILE A 562 22.03 7.03 7.72
CA ILE A 562 21.97 5.75 8.42
C ILE A 562 20.73 4.97 7.98
N ALA A 563 19.58 5.66 7.90
CA ALA A 563 18.34 5.05 7.42
C ALA A 563 18.47 4.48 5.99
N PHE A 564 19.20 5.16 5.11
CA PHE A 564 19.46 4.68 3.75
C PHE A 564 20.31 3.42 3.71
N ASP A 565 21.36 3.35 4.54
CA ASP A 565 22.20 2.16 4.64
C ASP A 565 21.38 0.95 5.13
N ASP A 566 20.58 1.11 6.19
CA ASP A 566 19.71 0.05 6.71
C ASP A 566 18.66 -0.41 5.70
N TYR A 567 17.99 0.54 5.03
CA TYR A 567 16.98 0.24 4.01
C TYR A 567 17.57 -0.55 2.83
N ARG A 568 18.80 -0.24 2.43
CA ARG A 568 19.52 -1.00 1.39
C ARG A 568 19.74 -2.46 1.81
N PHE A 569 20.08 -2.70 3.07
CA PHE A 569 20.23 -4.06 3.61
C PHE A 569 18.88 -4.80 3.74
N ALA A 570 17.77 -4.08 3.92
CA ALA A 570 16.43 -4.70 3.96
C ALA A 570 16.02 -5.36 2.62
N ARG A 571 16.69 -4.99 1.51
CA ARG A 571 16.52 -5.57 0.15
C ARG A 571 15.07 -5.51 -0.34
N VAL A 572 14.46 -4.33 -0.27
CA VAL A 572 13.10 -4.07 -0.75
C VAL A 572 13.06 -4.17 -2.29
N LYS A 573 12.48 -5.26 -2.83
CA LYS A 573 12.43 -5.55 -4.27
C LYS A 573 11.02 -5.92 -4.73
N GLU A 574 10.72 -5.63 -5.99
CA GLU A 574 9.47 -5.99 -6.69
C GLU A 574 8.24 -5.65 -5.83
N MET A 575 7.43 -6.62 -5.38
CA MET A 575 6.20 -6.34 -4.62
C MET A 575 6.43 -5.61 -3.30
N LEU A 576 7.59 -5.82 -2.64
CA LEU A 576 7.90 -5.13 -1.40
C LEU A 576 8.03 -3.62 -1.59
N LYS A 577 8.29 -3.15 -2.82
CA LYS A 577 8.31 -1.71 -3.12
C LYS A 577 6.93 -1.09 -3.00
N ASP A 578 5.87 -1.83 -3.30
CA ASP A 578 4.50 -1.34 -3.13
C ASP A 578 4.08 -1.39 -1.66
N THR A 579 4.47 -2.45 -0.95
CA THR A 579 3.95 -2.74 0.39
C THR A 579 4.81 -2.18 1.54
N VAL A 580 6.10 -1.91 1.35
CA VAL A 580 7.06 -1.57 2.44
C VAL A 580 7.79 -0.25 2.26
N SER A 581 7.94 0.25 1.01
CA SER A 581 8.77 1.43 0.74
C SER A 581 8.33 2.71 1.47
N TYR A 582 7.06 2.78 1.87
CA TYR A 582 6.48 3.87 2.65
C TYR A 582 7.25 4.15 3.94
N ILE A 583 7.90 3.14 4.53
CA ILE A 583 8.68 3.24 5.77
C ILE A 583 9.80 4.27 5.67
N LEU A 584 10.48 4.34 4.51
CA LEU A 584 11.58 5.28 4.27
C LEU A 584 11.12 6.50 3.46
N LEU A 585 10.32 6.28 2.42
CA LEU A 585 10.20 7.26 1.33
C LEU A 585 9.04 8.24 1.48
N THR A 586 8.14 8.01 2.45
CA THR A 586 7.08 8.96 2.73
C THR A 586 7.68 10.25 3.30
N ASP A 587 7.32 11.40 2.71
CA ASP A 587 7.82 12.73 3.09
C ASP A 587 9.36 12.86 3.00
N ILE A 588 10.04 11.99 2.23
CA ILE A 588 11.51 11.99 2.13
C ILE A 588 12.05 13.29 1.53
N SER A 589 11.28 13.97 0.68
CA SER A 589 11.61 15.29 0.17
C SER A 589 11.73 16.36 1.24
N GLN A 590 11.12 16.14 2.40
CA GLN A 590 11.18 17.00 3.56
C GLN A 590 12.02 16.45 4.71
N ALA A 591 12.43 15.19 4.65
CA ALA A 591 13.31 14.60 5.66
C ALA A 591 14.78 14.60 5.20
N HIS A 592 15.07 14.16 3.98
CA HIS A 592 16.44 14.07 3.48
C HIS A 592 16.48 14.12 1.94
N PRO A 593 16.30 15.31 1.32
CA PRO A 593 16.11 15.41 -0.13
C PRO A 593 17.36 15.20 -0.98
N PHE A 594 18.57 15.32 -0.41
CA PHE A 594 19.82 15.21 -1.14
C PHE A 594 20.42 13.81 -1.03
N ASP A 595 21.22 13.43 -2.02
CA ASP A 595 21.80 12.09 -2.06
C ASP A 595 22.90 11.95 -1.01
N ALA A 596 22.97 10.79 -0.36
CA ALA A 596 24.03 10.47 0.57
C ALA A 596 25.28 10.03 -0.19
N ALA A 597 26.41 10.69 0.06
CA ALA A 597 27.66 10.44 -0.66
C ALA A 597 28.52 9.36 0.03
N GLY A 598 29.24 8.54 -0.75
CA GLY A 598 30.23 7.58 -0.24
C GLY A 598 30.23 6.23 -0.98
N HIS A 599 30.99 5.26 -0.45
CA HIS A 599 31.07 3.88 -0.98
C HIS A 599 29.70 3.17 -1.02
N ASN A 600 28.74 3.66 -0.23
CA ASN A 600 27.35 3.18 -0.18
C ASN A 600 26.36 4.28 -0.60
N ALA A 601 26.65 4.99 -1.69
CA ALA A 601 25.79 6.08 -2.14
C ALA A 601 24.32 5.64 -2.31
N PHE A 602 23.41 6.48 -1.83
CA PHE A 602 21.96 6.28 -1.94
C PHE A 602 21.31 7.55 -2.46
N SER A 603 20.43 7.40 -3.47
CA SER A 603 19.62 8.49 -3.98
C SER A 603 18.14 8.19 -3.78
N ALA A 604 17.49 9.02 -2.97
CA ALA A 604 16.04 8.95 -2.78
C ALA A 604 15.30 9.15 -4.11
N ALA A 605 15.80 10.01 -5.00
CA ALA A 605 15.21 10.23 -6.31
C ALA A 605 15.28 8.99 -7.21
N ASP A 606 16.41 8.28 -7.20
CA ASP A 606 16.55 7.03 -7.97
C ASP A 606 15.65 5.92 -7.43
N GLU A 607 15.55 5.78 -6.10
CA GLU A 607 14.66 4.80 -5.47
C GLU A 607 13.19 5.08 -5.80
N LEU A 608 12.75 6.34 -5.75
CA LEU A 608 11.39 6.75 -6.13
C LEU A 608 11.09 6.47 -7.61
N ARG A 609 12.05 6.74 -8.51
CA ARG A 609 11.92 6.38 -9.94
C ARG A 609 11.81 4.86 -10.12
N ASP A 610 12.62 4.12 -9.39
CA ASP A 610 12.64 2.65 -9.44
C ASP A 610 11.31 2.07 -8.92
N ILE A 611 10.67 2.68 -7.93
CA ILE A 611 9.33 2.32 -7.45
C ILE A 611 8.28 2.48 -8.55
N ILE A 612 8.19 3.67 -9.16
CA ILE A 612 7.23 3.96 -10.24
C ILE A 612 7.44 2.98 -11.40
N ASN A 613 8.71 2.78 -11.80
CA ASN A 613 9.07 1.86 -12.89
C ASN A 613 8.79 0.40 -12.54
N SER A 614 9.06 -0.02 -11.31
CA SER A 614 8.83 -1.40 -10.86
C SER A 614 7.34 -1.72 -10.84
N MET A 615 6.49 -0.82 -10.36
CA MET A 615 5.04 -1.03 -10.40
C MET A 615 4.52 -1.10 -11.84
N ARG A 616 4.96 -0.20 -12.73
CA ARG A 616 4.60 -0.27 -14.15
C ARG A 616 5.11 -1.54 -14.84
N LYS A 617 6.32 -1.98 -14.49
CA LYS A 617 6.91 -3.24 -14.97
C LYS A 617 6.11 -4.43 -14.49
N MET A 618 5.72 -4.47 -13.21
CA MET A 618 4.90 -5.53 -12.64
C MET A 618 3.50 -5.54 -13.29
N GLU A 619 2.86 -4.37 -13.43
CA GLU A 619 1.58 -4.22 -14.12
C GLU A 619 1.66 -4.74 -15.56
N ARG A 620 2.71 -4.35 -16.30
CA ARG A 620 2.94 -4.81 -17.67
C ARG A 620 3.20 -6.31 -17.73
N LYS A 621 4.02 -6.87 -16.85
CA LYS A 621 4.29 -8.32 -16.80
C LYS A 621 3.03 -9.12 -16.48
N THR A 622 2.24 -8.68 -15.50
CA THR A 622 0.92 -9.27 -15.20
C THR A 622 0.02 -9.19 -16.43
N GLY A 623 0.05 -8.06 -17.16
CA GLY A 623 -0.62 -7.91 -18.44
C GLY A 623 -0.10 -8.86 -19.52
N GLU A 624 1.21 -9.06 -19.67
CA GLU A 624 1.79 -9.99 -20.65
C GLU A 624 1.30 -11.44 -20.43
N PHE A 625 1.11 -11.87 -19.17
CA PHE A 625 0.51 -13.17 -18.86
C PHE A 625 -0.99 -13.22 -19.16
N LEU A 626 -1.72 -12.13 -18.90
CA LEU A 626 -3.17 -12.06 -19.09
C LEU A 626 -3.57 -11.89 -20.57
N TYR A 627 -2.79 -11.09 -21.32
CA TYR A 627 -3.03 -10.71 -22.71
C TYR A 627 -2.37 -11.69 -23.69
N SER A 628 -2.25 -12.95 -23.28
CA SER A 628 -1.89 -14.05 -24.18
C SER A 628 -2.92 -14.18 -25.30
N ASP A 629 -2.62 -15.03 -26.29
CA ASP A 629 -3.66 -15.39 -27.24
C ASP A 629 -4.80 -16.16 -26.54
N LEU A 630 -5.94 -16.24 -27.22
CA LEU A 630 -7.14 -16.91 -26.73
C LEU A 630 -6.94 -18.43 -26.56
N GLN A 631 -5.95 -19.02 -27.22
CA GLN A 631 -5.67 -20.46 -27.14
C GLN A 631 -4.94 -20.82 -25.83
N ASP A 632 -4.10 -19.91 -25.34
CA ASP A 632 -3.25 -20.06 -24.15
C ASP A 632 -3.76 -19.25 -22.94
N PHE A 633 -4.98 -18.72 -23.00
CA PHE A 633 -5.55 -17.87 -21.96
C PHE A 633 -5.83 -18.60 -20.63
N PHE A 634 -5.31 -18.08 -19.52
CA PHE A 634 -5.46 -18.64 -18.17
C PHE A 634 -6.76 -18.17 -17.48
N TYR A 635 -7.90 -18.74 -17.87
CA TYR A 635 -9.22 -18.35 -17.34
C TYR A 635 -9.38 -18.51 -15.81
N ASP A 636 -8.70 -19.47 -15.20
CA ASP A 636 -8.77 -19.78 -13.76
C ASP A 636 -8.04 -18.73 -12.89
N GLN A 637 -6.96 -18.16 -13.43
CA GLN A 637 -6.13 -17.15 -12.77
C GLN A 637 -6.51 -15.72 -13.16
N ALA A 638 -7.20 -15.53 -14.29
CA ALA A 638 -7.53 -14.22 -14.85
C ALA A 638 -8.16 -13.25 -13.84
N LEU A 639 -9.10 -13.71 -13.00
CA LEU A 639 -9.71 -12.87 -11.95
C LEU A 639 -8.69 -12.30 -10.96
N GLY A 640 -7.73 -13.12 -10.52
CA GLY A 640 -6.67 -12.69 -9.60
C GLY A 640 -5.64 -11.80 -10.28
N LEU A 641 -5.29 -12.10 -11.53
CA LEU A 641 -4.36 -11.27 -12.32
C LEU A 641 -4.94 -9.89 -12.63
N LEU A 642 -6.24 -9.81 -12.93
CA LEU A 642 -6.96 -8.54 -13.13
C LEU A 642 -6.98 -7.69 -11.85
N ASP A 643 -7.25 -8.32 -10.70
CA ASP A 643 -7.22 -7.64 -9.39
C ASP A 643 -5.83 -7.08 -9.09
N ILE A 644 -4.78 -7.90 -9.22
CA ILE A 644 -3.38 -7.46 -9.04
C ILE A 644 -3.03 -6.31 -10.00
N GLN A 645 -3.42 -6.42 -11.26
CA GLN A 645 -3.17 -5.37 -12.24
C GLN A 645 -3.85 -4.04 -11.85
N GLY A 646 -5.11 -4.10 -11.40
CA GLY A 646 -5.84 -2.93 -10.91
C GLY A 646 -5.15 -2.29 -9.71
N LYS A 647 -4.77 -3.09 -8.71
CA LYS A 647 -4.05 -2.63 -7.49
C LYS A 647 -2.73 -1.95 -7.83
N LEU A 648 -1.92 -2.54 -8.71
CA LEU A 648 -0.65 -1.94 -9.16
C LEU A 648 -0.85 -0.64 -9.96
N ARG A 649 -1.94 -0.56 -10.74
CA ARG A 649 -2.26 0.61 -11.56
C ARG A 649 -2.63 1.82 -10.71
N THR A 650 -3.38 1.64 -9.63
CA THR A 650 -3.88 2.74 -8.78
C THR A 650 -3.30 2.74 -7.36
N SER A 651 -2.15 2.09 -7.14
CA SER A 651 -1.49 2.05 -5.84
C SER A 651 -1.19 3.44 -5.27
N ILE A 652 -1.56 3.66 -4.00
CA ILE A 652 -1.23 4.86 -3.24
C ILE A 652 0.28 5.09 -3.12
N THR A 653 1.07 4.01 -3.05
CA THR A 653 2.53 4.07 -2.96
C THR A 653 3.11 4.66 -4.25
N LYS A 654 2.54 4.32 -5.42
CA LYS A 654 2.97 4.88 -6.71
C LYS A 654 2.71 6.38 -6.79
N HIS A 655 1.52 6.81 -6.37
CA HIS A 655 1.13 8.23 -6.37
C HIS A 655 1.95 9.04 -5.36
N SER A 656 2.18 8.49 -4.17
CA SER A 656 3.04 9.10 -3.16
C SER A 656 4.48 9.24 -3.68
N ALA A 657 5.03 8.19 -4.31
CA ALA A 657 6.37 8.24 -4.88
C ALA A 657 6.48 9.27 -6.02
N PHE A 658 5.45 9.38 -6.85
CA PHE A 658 5.37 10.40 -7.90
C PHE A 658 5.39 11.83 -7.34
N LEU A 659 4.56 12.10 -6.32
CA LEU A 659 4.50 13.42 -5.66
C LEU A 659 5.84 13.76 -5.00
N GLU A 660 6.42 12.83 -4.24
CA GLU A 660 7.74 13.02 -3.59
C GLU A 660 8.86 13.24 -4.62
N LEU A 661 8.86 12.50 -5.73
CA LEU A 661 9.87 12.66 -6.79
C LEU A 661 9.79 14.05 -7.42
N ARG A 662 8.58 14.54 -7.71
CA ARG A 662 8.38 15.90 -8.26
C ARG A 662 8.84 16.96 -7.29
N ARG A 663 8.53 16.78 -6.01
CA ARG A 663 8.98 17.66 -4.93
C ARG A 663 10.49 17.69 -4.78
N LEU A 664 11.16 16.53 -4.79
CA LEU A 664 12.62 16.43 -4.79
C LEU A 664 13.27 17.17 -5.95
N HIS A 665 12.76 16.98 -7.18
CA HIS A 665 13.28 17.66 -8.35
C HIS A 665 13.20 19.19 -8.19
N ARG A 666 12.10 19.72 -7.66
CA ARG A 666 11.96 21.16 -7.38
C ARG A 666 12.94 21.64 -6.30
N ILE A 667 13.03 20.93 -5.18
CA ILE A 667 13.96 21.28 -4.08
C ILE A 667 15.42 21.26 -4.57
N LYS A 668 15.79 20.29 -5.42
CA LYS A 668 17.13 20.21 -6.04
C LYS A 668 17.34 21.23 -7.17
N GLY A 669 16.28 21.87 -7.67
CA GLY A 669 16.33 22.76 -8.83
C GLY A 669 16.60 22.03 -10.16
N GLU A 670 16.17 20.77 -10.24
CA GLU A 670 16.30 19.88 -11.40
C GLU A 670 15.00 19.84 -12.21
N GLN A 671 15.11 19.52 -13.51
CA GLN A 671 13.93 19.31 -14.35
C GLN A 671 13.32 17.93 -14.09
N PHE A 672 11.99 17.88 -13.99
CA PHE A 672 11.26 16.63 -13.91
C PHE A 672 11.16 15.97 -15.29
N ASP A 673 11.47 14.67 -15.35
CA ASP A 673 11.33 13.89 -16.57
C ASP A 673 9.89 13.40 -16.75
N ALA A 674 9.20 13.91 -17.77
CA ALA A 674 7.81 13.60 -18.07
C ALA A 674 7.52 12.11 -18.30
N LYS A 675 8.53 11.25 -18.52
CA LYS A 675 8.29 9.79 -18.60
C LYS A 675 7.76 9.20 -17.29
N TYR A 676 8.00 9.86 -16.16
CA TYR A 676 7.49 9.46 -14.85
C TYR A 676 6.11 10.06 -14.52
N ASP A 677 5.54 10.90 -15.41
CA ASP A 677 4.17 11.39 -15.22
C ASP A 677 3.17 10.25 -15.24
N LEU A 678 2.13 10.39 -14.42
CA LEU A 678 1.04 9.43 -14.32
C LEU A 678 0.01 9.65 -15.45
N THR A 679 -0.53 8.55 -15.96
CA THR A 679 -1.55 8.52 -17.01
C THR A 679 -2.96 8.67 -16.43
N LEU A 680 -3.94 8.96 -17.28
CA LEU A 680 -5.35 9.10 -16.86
C LEU A 680 -5.88 7.84 -16.15
N GLN A 681 -5.47 6.65 -16.58
CA GLN A 681 -5.91 5.38 -15.98
C GLN A 681 -5.32 5.15 -14.59
N GLU A 682 -4.14 5.72 -14.30
CA GLU A 682 -3.50 5.62 -12.98
C GLU A 682 -4.23 6.47 -11.93
N PHE A 683 -4.98 7.51 -12.34
CA PHE A 683 -5.83 8.34 -11.47
C PHE A 683 -7.24 7.74 -11.24
N GLY A 684 -7.35 6.42 -11.07
CA GLY A 684 -8.57 5.76 -10.61
C GLY A 684 -8.71 5.79 -9.08
N GLU A 685 -9.67 5.03 -8.53
CA GLU A 685 -9.77 4.87 -7.08
C GLU A 685 -8.46 4.29 -6.52
N LEU A 686 -7.85 5.01 -5.57
CA LEU A 686 -6.54 4.63 -5.04
C LEU A 686 -6.67 3.43 -4.11
N VAL A 687 -5.79 2.45 -4.29
CA VAL A 687 -5.73 1.27 -3.41
C VAL A 687 -4.54 1.39 -2.48
N ASP A 688 -4.79 1.14 -1.19
CA ASP A 688 -3.73 1.00 -0.19
C ASP A 688 -3.35 -0.48 -0.05
N SER A 689 -2.12 -0.81 -0.46
CA SER A 689 -1.52 -2.15 -0.35
C SER A 689 -0.36 -2.17 0.63
N ARG A 690 -0.17 -1.12 1.44
CA ARG A 690 0.91 -1.06 2.43
C ARG A 690 0.72 -2.13 3.50
N ASP A 691 1.81 -2.80 3.83
CA ASP A 691 1.85 -3.79 4.90
C ASP A 691 2.07 -3.07 6.25
N LYS A 692 1.00 -2.97 7.04
CA LYS A 692 0.99 -2.32 8.36
C LYS A 692 1.50 -3.23 9.48
N VAL A 693 1.87 -4.48 9.19
CA VAL A 693 2.39 -5.46 10.15
C VAL A 693 3.81 -5.92 9.82
N VAL A 694 4.50 -5.24 8.89
CA VAL A 694 5.88 -5.56 8.49
C VAL A 694 6.93 -5.25 9.56
N LEU A 695 6.64 -4.30 10.45
CA LEU A 695 7.46 -4.01 11.62
C LEU A 695 7.28 -5.09 12.69
N PRO A 696 8.28 -5.33 13.58
CA PRO A 696 8.15 -6.33 14.63
C PRO A 696 6.86 -6.16 15.45
N HIS A 697 6.05 -7.23 15.50
CA HIS A 697 4.69 -7.17 16.02
C HIS A 697 4.51 -8.05 17.24
N TYR A 698 4.60 -7.46 18.44
CA TYR A 698 4.35 -8.13 19.71
C TYR A 698 3.11 -7.58 20.43
N GLY A 699 2.33 -6.67 19.84
CA GLY A 699 1.24 -5.95 20.52
C GLY A 699 0.44 -5.11 19.54
N PRO A 700 -0.04 -3.90 19.89
CA PRO A 700 -0.62 -2.97 18.91
C PRO A 700 0.43 -2.53 17.87
N SER A 701 -0.02 -1.90 16.79
CA SER A 701 0.87 -1.36 15.75
C SER A 701 1.91 -0.41 16.35
N LEU A 702 3.16 -0.52 15.89
CA LEU A 702 4.24 0.40 16.26
C LEU A 702 4.20 1.71 15.47
N GLU A 703 3.39 1.79 14.41
CA GLU A 703 3.31 2.97 13.54
C GLU A 703 3.04 4.27 14.31
N PRO A 704 2.12 4.34 15.30
CA PRO A 704 1.89 5.57 16.06
C PRO A 704 3.11 6.02 16.88
N LEU A 705 3.98 5.09 17.30
CA LEU A 705 5.21 5.42 18.04
C LEU A 705 6.29 6.01 17.14
N LEU A 706 6.27 5.63 15.86
CA LEU A 706 7.31 5.97 14.86
C LEU A 706 6.89 7.09 13.92
N LYS A 707 5.59 7.30 13.72
CA LYS A 707 5.00 8.39 12.94
C LYS A 707 3.66 8.79 13.60
N PRO A 708 3.71 9.56 14.70
CA PRO A 708 2.52 9.94 15.47
C PRO A 708 1.44 10.67 14.65
N ASP A 709 1.85 11.35 13.59
CA ASP A 709 0.95 12.09 12.68
C ASP A 709 0.25 11.19 11.65
N GLY A 710 0.54 9.88 11.65
CA GLY A 710 0.00 8.89 10.73
C GLY A 710 0.67 8.89 9.34
N TRP A 711 0.35 7.88 8.54
CA TRP A 711 0.79 7.78 7.15
C TRP A 711 -0.25 8.39 6.21
N PRO A 712 0.14 9.01 5.08
CA PRO A 712 -0.80 9.58 4.12
C PRO A 712 -1.82 8.53 3.63
N GLU A 713 -3.10 8.86 3.69
CA GLU A 713 -4.17 8.05 3.10
C GLU A 713 -4.57 8.57 1.71
N ALA A 714 -5.51 7.90 1.04
CA ALA A 714 -5.94 8.28 -0.30
C ALA A 714 -6.44 9.74 -0.35
N SER A 715 -7.16 10.20 0.68
CA SER A 715 -7.62 11.58 0.82
C SER A 715 -6.46 12.58 0.85
N ASN A 716 -5.38 12.28 1.59
CA ASN A 716 -4.17 13.10 1.63
C ASN A 716 -3.49 13.20 0.27
N VAL A 717 -3.38 12.09 -0.46
CA VAL A 717 -2.75 12.07 -1.78
C VAL A 717 -3.53 12.92 -2.78
N TYR A 718 -4.86 12.80 -2.79
CA TYR A 718 -5.72 13.65 -3.63
C TYR A 718 -5.63 15.13 -3.24
N ASP A 719 -5.61 15.45 -1.95
CA ASP A 719 -5.44 16.83 -1.48
C ASP A 719 -4.10 17.39 -1.98
N ARG A 720 -2.97 16.70 -1.74
CA ARG A 720 -1.64 17.12 -2.22
C ARG A 720 -1.59 17.37 -3.73
N HIS A 721 -2.30 16.57 -4.53
CA HIS A 721 -2.44 16.81 -5.97
C HIS A 721 -3.14 18.15 -6.28
N LEU A 722 -4.19 18.49 -5.53
CA LEU A 722 -5.03 19.67 -5.77
C LEU A 722 -4.43 20.95 -5.19
N THR A 723 -3.83 20.87 -4.00
CA THR A 723 -3.40 22.03 -3.19
C THR A 723 -1.96 22.40 -3.46
N ASN A 724 -1.07 21.42 -3.62
CA ASN A 724 0.36 21.67 -3.85
C ASN A 724 0.71 21.49 -5.33
N GLU A 725 0.45 20.31 -5.90
CA GLU A 725 1.02 19.95 -7.19
C GLU A 725 0.39 20.71 -8.36
N ARG A 726 -0.94 20.91 -8.33
CA ARG A 726 -1.66 21.65 -9.37
C ARG A 726 -1.17 23.09 -9.57
N PRO A 727 -1.09 23.96 -8.54
CA PRO A 727 -0.55 25.30 -8.73
C PRO A 727 0.92 25.27 -9.19
N LEU A 728 1.73 24.35 -8.67
CA LEU A 728 3.13 24.22 -9.10
C LEU A 728 3.24 23.85 -10.58
N ARG A 729 2.45 22.90 -11.11
CA ARG A 729 2.47 22.58 -12.54
C ARG A 729 2.15 23.80 -13.41
N LEU A 730 1.20 24.63 -12.99
CA LEU A 730 0.85 25.86 -13.70
C LEU A 730 1.99 26.89 -13.67
N LEU A 731 2.62 27.09 -12.51
CA LEU A 731 3.73 28.04 -12.31
C LEU A 731 5.01 27.63 -13.07
N TYR A 732 5.33 26.35 -13.08
CA TYR A 732 6.49 25.81 -13.78
C TYR A 732 6.23 25.51 -15.26
N LYS A 733 4.99 25.70 -15.73
CA LYS A 733 4.56 25.43 -17.12
C LYS A 733 4.79 23.96 -17.52
N ASP A 734 4.68 23.06 -16.55
CA ASP A 734 4.77 21.62 -16.79
C ASP A 734 3.57 21.15 -17.61
N PRO A 735 3.70 20.05 -18.38
CA PRO A 735 2.57 19.47 -19.08
C PRO A 735 1.39 19.30 -18.12
N PHE A 736 0.19 19.74 -18.51
CA PHE A 736 -1.00 19.67 -17.67
C PHE A 736 -2.18 19.17 -18.49
N SER A 737 -2.77 18.04 -18.09
CA SER A 737 -3.94 17.46 -18.74
C SER A 737 -5.19 17.88 -17.98
N ALA A 738 -6.07 18.63 -18.66
CA ALA A 738 -7.35 19.06 -18.08
C ALA A 738 -8.24 17.86 -17.67
N HIS A 739 -8.13 16.74 -18.39
CA HIS A 739 -8.87 15.51 -18.07
C HIS A 739 -8.36 14.85 -16.78
N ILE A 740 -7.04 14.86 -16.56
CA ILE A 740 -6.45 14.37 -15.31
C ILE A 740 -6.88 15.24 -14.14
N ASP A 741 -6.82 16.58 -14.29
CA ASP A 741 -7.26 17.52 -13.25
C ASP A 741 -8.73 17.29 -12.83
N ALA A 742 -9.61 17.16 -13.82
CA ALA A 742 -11.02 16.91 -13.57
C ALA A 742 -11.27 15.55 -12.88
N ARG A 743 -10.49 14.53 -13.22
CA ARG A 743 -10.57 13.20 -12.59
C ARG A 743 -10.07 13.23 -11.13
N ILE A 744 -8.96 13.91 -10.86
CA ILE A 744 -8.44 14.12 -9.50
C ILE A 744 -9.49 14.85 -8.65
N LYS A 745 -10.11 15.92 -9.17
CA LYS A 745 -11.18 16.66 -8.46
C LYS A 745 -12.39 15.78 -8.14
N ALA A 746 -12.82 14.95 -9.10
CA ALA A 746 -13.96 14.06 -8.91
C ALA A 746 -13.69 13.03 -7.79
N HIS A 747 -12.55 12.34 -7.83
CA HIS A 747 -12.19 11.36 -6.80
C HIS A 747 -11.86 12.00 -5.45
N GLY A 748 -11.17 13.15 -5.43
CA GLY A 748 -10.88 13.88 -4.20
C GLY A 748 -12.16 14.30 -3.45
N LYS A 749 -13.17 14.77 -4.17
CA LYS A 749 -14.49 15.10 -3.59
C LYS A 749 -15.18 13.86 -3.01
N ALA A 750 -15.16 12.73 -3.71
CA ALA A 750 -15.75 11.48 -3.23
C ALA A 750 -15.06 10.96 -1.95
N GLN A 751 -13.72 11.08 -1.89
CA GLN A 751 -12.94 10.67 -0.72
C GLN A 751 -13.20 11.57 0.51
N ALA A 752 -13.27 12.89 0.31
CA ALA A 752 -13.60 13.83 1.38
C ALA A 752 -14.99 13.54 2.01
N GLN A 753 -15.97 13.14 1.19
CA GLN A 753 -17.29 12.73 1.67
C GLN A 753 -17.27 11.45 2.51
N LYS A 754 -16.34 10.53 2.22
CA LYS A 754 -16.24 9.21 2.88
C LYS A 754 -15.48 9.27 4.21
N HIS A 755 -14.42 10.06 4.28
CA HIS A 755 -13.47 10.03 5.39
C HIS A 755 -13.46 11.28 6.29
N GLY A 756 -14.19 12.35 5.92
CA GLY A 756 -14.24 13.58 6.71
C GLY A 756 -12.97 14.44 6.56
N ASP A 757 -12.47 14.98 7.67
CA ASP A 757 -11.32 15.89 7.69
C ASP A 757 -10.01 15.20 7.27
N ILE A 758 -9.18 15.94 6.52
CA ILE A 758 -7.90 15.45 6.01
C ILE A 758 -6.85 15.50 7.14
N SER A 759 -6.26 14.35 7.46
CA SER A 759 -5.18 14.26 8.46
C SER A 759 -3.86 14.76 7.87
N LEU A 760 -3.62 16.07 7.90
CA LEU A 760 -2.34 16.67 7.47
C LEU A 760 -1.29 16.54 8.58
N ASN A 761 -0.03 16.33 8.18
CA ASN A 761 1.08 16.42 9.12
C ASN A 761 1.18 17.86 9.69
N PRO A 762 1.78 18.07 10.87
CA PRO A 762 1.76 19.36 11.54
C PRO A 762 2.38 20.51 10.72
N VAL A 763 3.40 20.22 9.92
CA VAL A 763 4.05 21.23 9.06
C VAL A 763 3.17 21.57 7.86
N GLU A 764 2.53 20.59 7.23
CA GLU A 764 1.57 20.81 6.15
C GLU A 764 0.36 21.60 6.64
N ARG A 765 -0.11 21.32 7.86
CA ARG A 765 -1.18 22.09 8.51
C ARG A 765 -0.76 23.53 8.77
N LEU A 766 0.46 23.75 9.27
CA LEU A 766 1.03 25.08 9.48
C LEU A 766 1.10 25.88 8.17
N LEU A 767 1.48 25.23 7.08
CA LEU A 767 1.68 25.87 5.76
C LEU A 767 0.42 25.90 4.89
N ARG A 768 -0.71 25.42 5.40
CA ARG A 768 -1.94 25.23 4.61
C ARG A 768 -2.45 26.54 4.01
N LYS A 769 -2.50 27.59 4.82
CA LYS A 769 -3.00 28.90 4.41
C LYS A 769 -2.16 29.50 3.27
N GLN A 770 -0.84 29.34 3.32
CA GLN A 770 0.07 29.80 2.27
C GLN A 770 -0.19 29.04 0.96
N TRP A 771 -0.38 27.72 1.01
CA TRP A 771 -0.72 26.92 -0.16
C TRP A 771 -2.07 27.31 -0.77
N GLU A 772 -3.07 27.59 0.05
CA GLU A 772 -4.39 28.06 -0.42
C GLU A 772 -4.28 29.42 -1.14
N LEU A 773 -3.52 30.37 -0.57
CA LEU A 773 -3.25 31.67 -1.18
C LEU A 773 -2.47 31.54 -2.49
N ILE A 774 -1.42 30.71 -2.52
CA ILE A 774 -0.65 30.40 -3.73
C ILE A 774 -1.57 29.80 -4.81
N GLY A 775 -2.43 28.86 -4.43
CA GLY A 775 -3.42 28.24 -5.31
C GLY A 775 -4.35 29.28 -5.94
N ALA A 776 -5.01 30.09 -5.11
CA ALA A 776 -5.93 31.14 -5.55
C ALA A 776 -5.27 32.15 -6.51
N ILE A 777 -4.07 32.63 -6.17
CA ILE A 777 -3.29 33.54 -7.01
C ILE A 777 -2.94 32.88 -8.35
N THR A 778 -2.44 31.65 -8.30
CA THR A 778 -1.98 30.92 -9.49
C THR A 778 -3.12 30.63 -10.45
N GLU A 779 -4.30 30.25 -9.95
CA GLU A 779 -5.48 30.05 -10.79
C GLU A 779 -5.82 31.29 -11.59
N VAL A 780 -5.88 32.46 -10.94
CA VAL A 780 -6.21 33.72 -11.62
C VAL A 780 -5.16 34.10 -12.66
N ILE A 781 -3.88 33.91 -12.35
CA ILE A 781 -2.78 34.34 -13.23
C ILE A 781 -2.57 33.36 -14.41
N CYS A 782 -2.78 32.06 -14.20
CA CYS A 782 -2.42 31.02 -15.16
C CYS A 782 -3.62 30.39 -15.91
N ALA A 783 -4.87 30.57 -15.46
CA ALA A 783 -6.03 29.92 -16.10
C ALA A 783 -6.44 30.50 -17.47
N GLY A 784 -5.79 31.56 -17.96
CA GLY A 784 -6.08 32.16 -19.26
C GLY A 784 -5.41 33.51 -19.48
N PRO A 785 -5.80 34.28 -20.52
CA PRO A 785 -5.36 35.66 -20.66
C PRO A 785 -5.94 36.47 -19.50
N LEU A 786 -5.07 36.93 -18.59
CA LEU A 786 -5.48 37.86 -17.54
C LEU A 786 -6.01 39.15 -18.19
N THR A 787 -7.31 39.39 -18.10
CA THR A 787 -7.99 40.55 -18.70
C THR A 787 -8.34 41.63 -17.67
N LYS A 788 -8.40 41.26 -16.37
CA LYS A 788 -8.76 42.14 -15.26
C LYS A 788 -8.00 41.72 -13.99
N ILE A 789 -7.63 42.70 -13.18
CA ILE A 789 -7.17 42.50 -11.80
C ILE A 789 -8.33 42.89 -10.87
N ASP A 790 -8.83 41.93 -10.09
CA ASP A 790 -9.87 42.16 -9.09
C ASP A 790 -9.29 42.44 -7.69
N THR A 791 -10.20 42.82 -6.78
CA THR A 791 -9.86 43.11 -5.38
C THR A 791 -9.39 41.88 -4.62
N ASP A 792 -9.85 40.70 -5.00
CA ASP A 792 -9.61 39.44 -4.29
C ASP A 792 -8.18 38.96 -4.56
N LEU A 793 -7.69 39.12 -5.79
CA LEU A 793 -6.29 38.86 -6.14
C LEU A 793 -5.34 39.80 -5.36
N ILE A 794 -5.65 41.09 -5.29
CA ILE A 794 -4.84 42.07 -4.55
C ILE A 794 -4.84 41.73 -3.05
N THR A 795 -5.99 41.34 -2.51
CA THR A 795 -6.13 40.94 -1.09
C THR A 795 -5.30 39.69 -0.81
N SER A 796 -5.35 38.69 -1.70
CA SER A 796 -4.57 37.46 -1.58
C SER A 796 -3.06 37.72 -1.53
N PHE A 797 -2.54 38.64 -2.37
CA PHE A 797 -1.13 39.04 -2.31
C PHE A 797 -0.76 39.75 -1.00
N LYS A 798 -1.65 40.61 -0.48
CA LYS A 798 -1.42 41.32 0.79
C LYS A 798 -1.46 40.36 1.99
N ASP A 799 -2.37 39.40 1.98
CA ASP A 799 -2.48 38.41 3.05
C ASP A 799 -1.29 37.45 3.02
N LEU A 800 -0.84 37.06 1.84
CA LEU A 800 0.39 36.27 1.68
C LEU A 800 1.61 37.04 2.21
N LEU A 801 1.74 38.33 1.90
CA LEU A 801 2.82 39.18 2.42
C LEU A 801 2.82 39.24 3.95
N LYS A 802 1.65 39.47 4.56
CA LYS A 802 1.52 39.53 6.04
C LYS A 802 1.86 38.20 6.70
N ASP A 803 1.44 37.09 6.11
CA ASP A 803 1.75 35.78 6.66
C ASP A 803 3.25 35.48 6.60
N VAL A 804 3.91 35.72 5.45
CA VAL A 804 5.38 35.55 5.33
C VAL A 804 6.11 36.45 6.33
N ASP A 805 5.60 37.65 6.62
CA ASP A 805 6.26 38.62 7.51
C ASP A 805 6.20 38.14 8.96
N ARG A 806 5.02 37.69 9.39
CA ARG A 806 4.83 37.07 10.69
C ARG A 806 5.78 35.88 10.88
N GLU A 807 5.81 34.94 9.94
CA GLU A 807 6.66 33.74 10.04
C GLU A 807 8.16 34.10 10.03
N THR A 808 8.57 35.11 9.26
CA THR A 808 9.97 35.56 9.23
C THR A 808 10.41 36.06 10.61
N ASN A 809 9.57 36.85 11.29
CA ASN A 809 9.85 37.36 12.62
C ASN A 809 9.91 36.22 13.67
N GLU A 810 9.02 35.22 13.56
CA GLU A 810 9.03 34.05 14.44
C GLU A 810 10.32 33.22 14.29
N ILE A 811 10.77 32.97 13.06
CA ILE A 811 12.02 32.24 12.80
C ILE A 811 13.23 33.00 13.36
N GLN A 812 13.29 34.32 13.14
CA GLN A 812 14.39 35.15 13.65
C GLN A 812 14.47 35.13 15.18
N HIS A 813 13.31 35.20 15.85
CA HIS A 813 13.23 35.08 17.30
C HIS A 813 13.76 33.71 17.77
N LEU A 814 13.36 32.62 17.12
CA LEU A 814 13.84 31.26 17.45
C LEU A 814 15.37 31.15 17.33
N ILE A 815 15.99 31.72 16.29
CA ILE A 815 17.45 31.70 16.11
C ILE A 815 18.15 32.43 17.25
N GLY A 816 17.66 33.61 17.64
CA GLY A 816 18.25 34.40 18.72
C GLY A 816 18.25 33.70 20.09
N THR A 817 17.36 32.72 20.29
CA THR A 817 17.27 31.94 21.55
C THR A 817 18.12 30.67 21.59
N LEU A 818 18.69 30.24 20.46
CA LEU A 818 19.47 28.99 20.38
C LEU A 818 20.88 29.11 20.99
N ASP A 819 21.43 30.32 21.12
CA ASP A 819 22.77 30.54 21.70
C ASP A 819 22.85 30.18 23.20
N ASP A 820 21.72 30.18 23.92
CA ASP A 820 21.68 30.00 25.38
C ASP A 820 21.37 28.55 25.84
N SER A 821 20.91 27.65 24.95
CA SER A 821 20.46 26.31 25.34
C SER A 821 21.21 25.18 24.61
N GLN A 822 22.35 24.74 25.17
CA GLN A 822 23.21 23.66 24.66
C GLN A 822 22.56 22.24 24.60
N GLN A 823 21.23 22.11 24.69
CA GLN A 823 20.61 20.85 25.15
C GLN A 823 19.93 20.01 24.07
N ASP A 824 19.74 20.52 22.86
CA ASP A 824 19.28 19.70 21.73
C ASP A 824 19.75 20.21 20.36
N LEU A 825 20.76 19.52 19.81
CA LEU A 825 21.42 19.90 18.55
C LEU A 825 20.98 19.06 17.35
N LEU A 826 20.22 17.97 17.56
CA LEU A 826 19.88 17.05 16.47
C LEU A 826 18.72 17.58 15.61
N PRO A 827 18.79 17.42 14.27
CA PRO A 827 17.76 17.88 13.36
C PRO A 827 16.68 16.80 13.18
N TYR A 828 15.95 16.44 14.23
CA TYR A 828 14.85 15.46 14.17
C TYR A 828 13.97 15.65 12.91
N GLU A 829 13.33 14.58 12.44
CA GLU A 829 12.57 14.59 11.17
C GLU A 829 11.62 15.79 11.05
N ARG A 830 10.86 16.09 12.10
CA ARG A 830 9.94 17.23 12.13
C ARG A 830 10.64 18.59 11.97
N GLY A 831 11.84 18.72 12.53
CA GLY A 831 12.69 19.91 12.36
C GLY A 831 13.19 20.07 10.92
N LEU A 832 13.58 18.96 10.27
CA LEU A 832 13.93 18.98 8.85
C LEU A 832 12.70 19.28 7.97
N GLN A 833 11.56 18.67 8.29
CA GLN A 833 10.30 18.94 7.59
C GLN A 833 9.90 20.40 7.66
N TYR A 834 10.10 21.03 8.82
CA TYR A 834 9.91 22.46 9.00
C TYR A 834 10.79 23.25 8.03
N PHE A 835 12.10 23.00 7.98
CA PHE A 835 13.02 23.71 7.07
C PHE A 835 12.62 23.53 5.59
N TYR A 836 12.50 22.29 5.13
CA TYR A 836 12.25 22.02 3.71
C TYR A 836 10.81 22.38 3.30
N GLY A 837 9.83 22.26 4.20
CA GLY A 837 8.45 22.70 3.94
C GLY A 837 8.35 24.20 3.72
N HIS A 838 8.99 25.00 4.58
CA HIS A 838 9.04 26.45 4.39
C HIS A 838 9.80 26.82 3.11
N ILE A 839 10.95 26.20 2.86
CA ILE A 839 11.72 26.45 1.64
C ILE A 839 10.90 26.15 0.38
N GLU A 840 10.13 25.06 0.33
CA GLU A 840 9.27 24.76 -0.81
C GLU A 840 8.21 25.86 -1.02
N VAL A 841 7.56 26.31 0.05
CA VAL A 841 6.59 27.42 -0.02
C VAL A 841 7.28 28.69 -0.53
N LEU A 842 8.49 29.01 -0.06
CA LEU A 842 9.25 30.17 -0.52
C LEU A 842 9.63 30.08 -2.01
N GLN A 843 10.02 28.88 -2.49
CA GLN A 843 10.23 28.62 -3.92
C GLN A 843 8.94 28.80 -4.74
N ALA A 844 7.79 28.37 -4.21
CA ALA A 844 6.51 28.59 -4.87
C ALA A 844 6.14 30.09 -4.93
N ILE A 845 6.33 30.84 -3.83
CA ILE A 845 6.01 32.27 -3.75
C ILE A 845 6.90 33.08 -4.70
N ILE A 846 8.22 32.83 -4.74
CA ILE A 846 9.09 33.56 -5.67
C ILE A 846 8.67 33.29 -7.12
N ARG A 847 8.26 32.05 -7.43
CA ARG A 847 7.77 31.69 -8.75
C ARG A 847 6.44 32.35 -9.09
N VAL A 848 5.54 32.50 -8.12
CA VAL A 848 4.31 33.30 -8.26
C VAL A 848 4.66 34.74 -8.61
N VAL A 849 5.59 35.38 -7.89
CA VAL A 849 6.01 36.76 -8.14
C VAL A 849 6.56 36.92 -9.56
N ASP A 850 7.45 36.03 -9.99
CA ASP A 850 8.04 36.08 -11.33
C ASP A 850 6.99 35.88 -12.44
N THR A 851 6.11 34.88 -12.26
CA THR A 851 5.02 34.60 -13.21
C THR A 851 4.03 35.77 -13.30
N THR A 852 3.76 36.43 -12.18
CA THR A 852 2.93 37.64 -12.12
C THR A 852 3.57 38.78 -12.91
N ARG A 853 4.87 39.02 -12.69
CA ARG A 853 5.63 40.06 -13.43
C ARG A 853 5.69 39.78 -14.93
N GLU A 854 5.88 38.53 -15.33
CA GLU A 854 5.78 38.12 -16.74
C GLU A 854 4.40 38.47 -17.33
N HIS A 855 3.33 38.21 -16.58
CA HIS A 855 1.96 38.51 -17.03
C HIS A 855 1.68 40.02 -17.11
N LEU A 856 2.12 40.82 -16.15
CA LEU A 856 1.97 42.29 -16.19
C LEU A 856 2.69 42.92 -17.39
N LYS A 857 3.75 42.28 -17.91
CA LYS A 857 4.45 42.72 -19.13
C LYS A 857 3.69 42.40 -20.41
N LYS A 858 2.73 41.45 -20.41
CA LYS A 858 2.00 41.06 -21.63
C LYS A 858 1.16 42.24 -22.18
N PRO A 859 1.07 42.40 -23.51
CA PRO A 859 0.27 43.45 -24.13
C PRO A 859 -1.24 43.22 -24.03
N SER A 860 -1.68 41.99 -23.68
CA SER A 860 -3.09 41.61 -23.56
C SER A 860 -3.81 42.24 -22.36
N LEU A 861 -3.08 42.77 -21.37
CA LEU A 861 -3.67 43.38 -20.18
C LEU A 861 -3.71 44.92 -20.35
N PRO A 862 -4.86 45.60 -20.18
CA PRO A 862 -4.94 47.06 -20.31
C PRO A 862 -4.05 47.80 -19.31
N ALA A 863 -3.49 48.95 -19.69
CA ALA A 863 -2.61 49.75 -18.81
C ALA A 863 -3.29 50.16 -17.48
N LYS A 864 -4.60 50.41 -17.48
CA LYS A 864 -5.37 50.69 -16.26
C LYS A 864 -5.39 49.51 -15.29
N GLU A 865 -5.47 48.29 -15.81
CA GLU A 865 -5.46 47.07 -15.00
C GLU A 865 -4.06 46.79 -14.46
N LYS A 866 -3.00 47.00 -15.27
CA LYS A 866 -1.60 46.85 -14.84
C LYS A 866 -1.25 47.68 -13.60
N ASN A 867 -1.88 48.83 -13.43
CA ASN A 867 -1.61 49.75 -12.32
C ASN A 867 -2.40 49.42 -11.04
N LYS A 868 -3.35 48.47 -11.08
CA LYS A 868 -4.15 48.09 -9.90
C LYS A 868 -3.38 47.24 -8.89
N LEU A 869 -2.49 46.37 -9.36
CA LEU A 869 -1.62 45.59 -8.49
C LEU A 869 -0.37 46.43 -8.19
N PRO A 870 -0.16 46.89 -6.94
CA PRO A 870 0.97 47.75 -6.62
C PRO A 870 2.28 46.98 -6.78
N LYS A 871 3.21 47.50 -7.60
CA LYS A 871 4.55 46.90 -7.76
C LYS A 871 5.27 46.69 -6.42
N GLN A 872 5.07 47.63 -5.50
CA GLN A 872 5.61 47.59 -4.15
C GLN A 872 5.23 46.32 -3.40
N VAL A 873 3.99 45.80 -3.55
CA VAL A 873 3.58 44.54 -2.88
C VAL A 873 4.40 43.35 -3.38
N LEU A 874 4.68 43.28 -4.68
CA LEU A 874 5.49 42.20 -5.27
C LEU A 874 6.96 42.32 -4.88
N ASP A 875 7.48 43.55 -4.83
CA ASP A 875 8.87 43.82 -4.47
C ASP A 875 9.12 43.56 -2.96
N ASP A 876 8.19 43.96 -2.11
CA ASP A 876 8.22 43.68 -0.67
C ASP A 876 8.14 42.17 -0.40
N LEU A 877 7.25 41.47 -1.12
CA LEU A 877 7.11 40.01 -1.01
C LEU A 877 8.40 39.29 -1.44
N GLU A 878 9.01 39.66 -2.56
CA GLU A 878 10.28 39.08 -2.99
C GLU A 878 11.39 39.33 -1.96
N LYS A 879 11.50 40.57 -1.44
CA LYS A 879 12.52 40.92 -0.45
C LYS A 879 12.37 40.07 0.81
N LEU A 880 11.14 39.92 1.28
CA LEU A 880 10.83 39.18 2.48
C LEU A 880 11.08 37.67 2.30
N VAL A 881 10.67 37.10 1.17
CA VAL A 881 10.97 35.71 0.81
C VAL A 881 12.48 35.44 0.82
N LYS A 882 13.28 36.34 0.23
CA LYS A 882 14.75 36.23 0.26
C LYS A 882 15.32 36.33 1.67
N THR A 883 14.74 37.20 2.50
CA THR A 883 15.15 37.38 3.90
C THR A 883 14.85 36.12 4.72
N GLN A 884 13.63 35.59 4.63
CA GLN A 884 13.23 34.36 5.31
C GLN A 884 14.07 33.16 4.85
N PHE A 885 14.31 33.05 3.54
CA PHE A 885 15.15 31.99 2.97
C PHE A 885 16.58 32.02 3.54
N SER A 886 17.23 33.19 3.57
CA SER A 886 18.57 33.35 4.19
C SER A 886 18.53 32.97 5.67
N THR A 887 17.51 33.45 6.40
CA THR A 887 17.36 33.20 7.83
C THR A 887 17.26 31.70 8.14
N ILE A 888 16.54 30.93 7.31
CA ILE A 888 16.46 29.47 7.44
C ILE A 888 17.82 28.80 7.18
N GLN A 889 18.56 29.26 6.18
CA GLN A 889 19.90 28.74 5.88
C GLN A 889 20.88 29.04 7.03
N ASP A 890 20.85 30.26 7.56
CA ASP A 890 21.68 30.70 8.69
C ASP A 890 21.39 29.86 9.95
N ASN A 891 20.12 29.51 10.21
CA ASN A 891 19.75 28.58 11.29
C ASN A 891 20.41 27.20 11.10
N GLY A 892 20.34 26.66 9.88
CA GLY A 892 20.96 25.39 9.54
C GLY A 892 22.48 25.39 9.76
N ASP A 893 23.16 26.44 9.31
CA ASP A 893 24.62 26.59 9.47
C ASP A 893 25.03 26.77 10.93
N HIS A 894 24.24 27.52 11.72
CA HIS A 894 24.45 27.67 13.16
C HIS A 894 24.36 26.31 13.88
N ARG A 895 23.34 25.50 13.57
CA ARG A 895 23.20 24.14 14.13
C ARG A 895 24.35 23.21 13.70
N ILE A 896 24.82 23.30 12.45
CA ILE A 896 25.99 22.55 11.98
C ILE A 896 27.23 22.92 12.79
N ALA A 897 27.46 24.21 13.05
CA ALA A 897 28.60 24.67 13.85
C ALA A 897 28.54 24.13 15.28
N ALA A 898 27.36 24.17 15.91
CA ALA A 898 27.14 23.61 17.25
C ALA A 898 27.36 22.09 17.29
N LEU A 899 26.85 21.33 16.31
CA LEU A 899 27.05 19.88 16.21
C LEU A 899 28.53 19.49 16.06
N ARG A 900 29.32 20.26 15.30
CA ARG A 900 30.77 20.03 15.17
C ARG A 900 31.51 20.24 16.48
N ARG A 901 31.08 21.22 17.29
CA ARG A 901 31.70 21.57 18.56
C ARG A 901 31.35 20.56 19.66
N ASP A 902 30.06 20.32 19.86
CA ASP A 902 29.55 19.62 21.06
C ASP A 902 28.77 18.33 20.76
N GLY A 903 28.46 18.04 19.49
CA GLY A 903 27.52 16.97 19.11
C GLY A 903 27.92 15.58 19.62
N ARG A 904 29.21 15.20 19.53
CA ARG A 904 29.68 13.89 20.00
C ARG A 904 29.51 13.72 21.51
N LYS A 905 29.78 14.78 22.27
CA LYS A 905 29.60 14.80 23.73
C LYS A 905 28.12 14.68 24.06
N MET A 906 27.28 15.49 23.41
CA MET A 906 25.83 15.48 23.61
C MET A 906 25.22 14.09 23.37
N ILE A 907 25.57 13.42 22.27
CA ILE A 907 25.05 12.09 21.94
C ILE A 907 25.53 11.04 22.96
N ARG A 908 26.79 11.11 23.37
CA ARG A 908 27.35 10.22 24.40
C ARG A 908 26.61 10.37 25.73
N ASP A 909 26.44 11.62 26.18
CA ASP A 909 25.77 11.94 27.44
C ASP A 909 24.29 11.50 27.39
N ALA A 910 23.62 11.70 26.26
CA ALA A 910 22.26 11.22 26.04
C ALA A 910 22.15 9.68 26.00
N GLY A 911 23.12 8.99 25.39
CA GLY A 911 23.18 7.52 25.34
C GLY A 911 23.36 6.88 26.73
N ARG A 912 23.92 7.61 27.70
CA ARG A 912 24.08 7.18 29.10
C ARG A 912 23.09 7.84 30.07
N PHE A 913 22.11 8.59 29.54
CA PHE A 913 21.18 9.32 30.38
C PHE A 913 20.19 8.40 31.10
N GLY A 914 20.10 8.56 32.42
CA GLY A 914 19.09 7.92 33.26
C GLY A 914 19.29 6.39 33.41
N PRO A 915 18.36 5.72 34.10
CA PRO A 915 18.46 4.29 34.39
C PRO A 915 18.54 3.40 33.14
N THR A 916 17.83 3.75 32.07
CA THR A 916 17.92 3.05 30.77
C THR A 916 19.30 3.19 30.12
N GLY A 917 19.92 4.37 30.21
CA GLY A 917 21.26 4.62 29.68
C GLY A 917 22.35 3.88 30.45
N GLU A 918 22.23 3.79 31.78
CA GLU A 918 23.11 2.97 32.62
C GLU A 918 22.96 1.48 32.31
N ALA A 919 21.74 0.99 32.12
CA ALA A 919 21.50 -0.40 31.69
C ALA A 919 22.08 -0.69 30.30
N LEU A 920 22.01 0.27 29.38
CA LEU A 920 22.55 0.15 28.03
C LEU A 920 24.08 -0.04 28.03
N LYS A 921 24.79 0.42 29.06
CA LYS A 921 26.25 0.21 29.22
C LYS A 921 26.66 -1.26 29.29
N ALA A 922 25.76 -2.13 29.77
CA ALA A 922 26.02 -3.57 29.83
C ALA A 922 25.99 -4.25 28.45
N VAL A 923 25.39 -3.59 27.46
CA VAL A 923 25.25 -4.10 26.08
C VAL A 923 26.18 -3.38 25.12
N LEU A 924 26.21 -2.05 25.21
CA LEU A 924 26.96 -1.18 24.32
C LEU A 924 28.23 -0.68 25.01
N SER A 925 29.40 -1.14 24.53
CA SER A 925 30.69 -0.71 25.09
C SER A 925 30.92 0.79 24.87
N ASP A 926 31.81 1.40 25.67
CA ASP A 926 32.15 2.81 25.49
C ASP A 926 32.91 3.07 24.18
N GLU A 927 33.60 2.06 23.64
CA GLU A 927 34.24 2.11 22.34
C GLU A 927 33.20 2.12 21.21
N ASP A 928 32.23 1.21 21.24
CA ASP A 928 31.13 1.17 20.26
C ASP A 928 30.32 2.47 20.28
N LEU A 929 29.96 2.95 21.47
CA LEU A 929 29.25 4.23 21.64
C LEU A 929 30.05 5.38 21.04
N GLN A 930 31.36 5.42 21.24
CA GLN A 930 32.22 6.47 20.69
C GLN A 930 32.27 6.42 19.15
N GLY A 931 32.29 5.22 18.57
CA GLY A 931 32.16 5.01 17.13
C GLY A 931 30.84 5.56 16.59
N TYR A 932 29.72 5.14 17.18
CA TYR A 932 28.38 5.54 16.75
C TYR A 932 28.12 7.04 16.92
N CYS A 933 28.64 7.67 17.98
CA CYS A 933 28.55 9.13 18.15
C CYS A 933 29.15 9.89 16.97
N GLY A 934 30.25 9.39 16.39
CA GLY A 934 30.85 9.98 15.20
C GLY A 934 29.92 9.90 13.98
N GLU A 935 29.40 8.70 13.71
CA GLU A 935 28.50 8.45 12.58
C GLU A 935 27.20 9.26 12.67
N TYR A 936 26.63 9.39 13.86
CA TYR A 936 25.40 10.15 14.07
C TYR A 936 25.60 11.65 13.86
N VAL A 937 26.69 12.21 14.37
CA VAL A 937 27.03 13.63 14.15
C VAL A 937 27.25 13.89 12.66
N ASP A 938 27.96 12.99 11.97
CA ASP A 938 28.22 13.14 10.54
C ASP A 938 26.92 13.06 9.73
N ALA A 939 26.02 12.13 10.04
CA ALA A 939 24.71 11.99 9.42
C ALA A 939 23.79 13.21 9.67
N ALA A 940 23.78 13.74 10.90
CA ALA A 940 23.01 14.93 11.25
C ALA A 940 23.52 16.18 10.52
N ILE A 941 24.85 16.36 10.47
CA ILE A 941 25.48 17.46 9.71
C ILE A 941 25.15 17.34 8.21
N GLU A 942 25.16 16.12 7.66
CA GLU A 942 24.83 15.88 6.26
C GLU A 942 23.38 16.27 5.94
N ALA A 943 22.43 15.91 6.80
CA ALA A 943 21.01 16.28 6.65
C ALA A 943 20.82 17.81 6.67
N LEU A 944 21.45 18.52 7.61
CA LEU A 944 21.38 19.98 7.72
C LEU A 944 22.09 20.70 6.56
N LYS A 945 23.22 20.18 6.08
CA LYS A 945 23.90 20.73 4.89
C LYS A 945 23.00 20.74 3.67
N GLY A 946 22.02 19.84 3.60
CA GLY A 946 21.01 19.84 2.55
C GLY A 946 20.20 21.15 2.50
N VAL A 947 19.89 21.77 3.64
CA VAL A 947 19.17 23.05 3.72
C VAL A 947 19.94 24.15 2.96
N GLY A 948 21.26 24.21 3.14
CA GLY A 948 22.14 25.14 2.43
C GLY A 948 22.34 24.83 0.93
N LYS A 949 22.06 23.59 0.49
CA LYS A 949 22.16 23.21 -0.94
C LYS A 949 20.96 23.68 -1.78
N VAL A 950 19.81 23.93 -1.15
CA VAL A 950 18.62 24.40 -1.87
C VAL A 950 18.87 25.80 -2.44
N LYS A 951 18.31 26.07 -3.62
CA LYS A 951 18.41 27.38 -4.27
C LYS A 951 17.01 27.98 -4.42
N LEU A 952 16.89 29.26 -4.12
CA LEU A 952 15.71 30.04 -4.43
C LEU A 952 15.71 30.33 -5.96
N LYS A 953 14.94 29.55 -6.73
CA LYS A 953 14.89 29.60 -8.20
C LYS A 953 13.49 29.39 -8.74
#